data_AF-A0A432H0Z0-F1
#
_entry.id   AF-A0A432H0Z0-F1
#
_cell.length_a   1.000
_cell.length_b   1.000
_cell.length_c   1.000
_cell.angle_alpha   90.00
_cell.angle_beta   90.00
_cell.angle_gamma   90.00
#
_symmetry.space_group_name_H-M   'P 1'
#
loop_
_entity.id
_entity.type
_entity.pdbx_description
1 polymer ?
#
loop_
_entity_poly.entity_id
_entity_poly.type
_entity_poly.pdbx_seq_one_letter_code
_entity_poly.pdbx_strand_id
1 'polypeptide(L)'
;MRLFRNFLILLIISCSTAAGIPAQTSKTSDPVIIQNVELLRHGRQISVRLLTDNPPVYVITENLASRTLVIKFNNARIGFSDGRNERLFNDPQLAGIRFSAIDGDSWAQFKLLKKDLSYSVSSLMEQNGIQIDFRPALQIEPLPDPPEDAAYQLVSIKFDAGNTDFTRLTFGFTKPAKFSATGSVPEDRQPPRIFLLENSLQTQLTIRLPNTLPEKQLLNLDYKDARLELHALTSEVNQTFIELKLNATDVSVERHFVSRPVQWILDIHGTPLKGKIAADLTEGKKLSPEDAAAFEKEEKERRIRASKINPIFQRGENAFRKNLYDEAVSHYKEAYALGKEHTGGEFEDPLHPLSARALFRIGDTIYTMLERRIGDNYHQAIEAYKTAIRITQDAEKIAKENGEEFETAYLLPHANFRIGRSYQKMKFQHEAAVYYKILQERFQNSIEAMEASFWKGMSRIEQRQWEMAINEFKEYLRTSPEPKFFAVTHYKMAQAYYQLERYITAKEFFEIARNAEEDYAKDDPTLLFHMGETYYENADYVTAREIFRLLLEKYPKADFSKLVALRLGDFLRDEGKENDAILAYKNAISSYTREIALLGKLRIANIQAKRPYSDEHLEAITVYDEIHRLYPETPQAKEALLRKGLTLTLYGYYARAIKTLESFMEKYPQNVYVRRNVIQENIDENLKGLIDQYFRQDDTLALVSAYSDYKAKYLFNFRFDTTLFQTAVAHRKLGFYEETLDILRFLETRSGGTIGELVQLEKALTLLEKEDLTEARNITAGFLQKYPASPYDAEARQLLAKIYRRKKSYPNALLVYNQTLQKYDQNKDPLSAEIVPELYYDLGELHEETGNFVDAGEAFQEAVSSYNHPLDHPDTPEYIINSHFLAADMYNKAQNDTIALLSYQQAISLYADSENKEINERVFWARYQIGSIYARQENNEQALKIFKELVDHKDGEGQLWKKLAAENFRSISRKLAYDEYLNE
;
A
#
# COMPACT_ATOMS: atom_id res chain seq x y z
N MET A 1 0.01 -35.17 35.48
CA MET A 1 -1.04 -34.15 35.30
C MET A 1 -0.63 -32.74 35.76
N ARG A 2 0.24 -32.56 36.76
CA ARG A 2 0.74 -31.24 37.21
C ARG A 2 1.67 -30.50 36.24
N LEU A 3 2.61 -31.21 35.58
CA LEU A 3 3.35 -30.68 34.43
C LEU A 3 2.39 -30.12 33.36
N PHE A 4 1.28 -30.82 33.14
CA PHE A 4 0.19 -30.38 32.26
C PHE A 4 -0.62 -29.21 32.85
N ARG A 5 -0.90 -29.15 34.15
CA ARG A 5 -1.65 -28.07 34.82
C ARG A 5 -0.86 -26.76 34.85
N ASN A 6 0.44 -26.80 35.13
CA ASN A 6 1.34 -25.64 35.03
C ASN A 6 1.47 -25.17 33.57
N PHE A 7 1.48 -26.11 32.62
CA PHE A 7 1.45 -25.81 31.18
C PHE A 7 0.09 -25.28 30.70
N LEU A 8 -1.02 -25.76 31.27
CA LEU A 8 -2.41 -25.37 30.97
C LEU A 8 -2.75 -24.01 31.60
N ILE A 9 -2.21 -23.68 32.77
CA ILE A 9 -2.35 -22.34 33.40
C ILE A 9 -1.64 -21.29 32.54
N LEU A 10 -0.48 -21.59 31.96
CA LEU A 10 0.18 -20.76 30.94
C LEU A 10 -0.62 -20.70 29.61
N LEU A 11 -1.34 -21.76 29.25
CA LEU A 11 -2.21 -21.83 28.05
C LEU A 11 -3.57 -21.12 28.23
N ILE A 12 -4.13 -21.10 29.44
CA ILE A 12 -5.40 -20.44 29.78
C ILE A 12 -5.20 -18.93 29.96
N ILE A 13 -4.05 -18.51 30.47
CA ILE A 13 -3.63 -17.09 30.48
C ILE A 13 -3.39 -16.58 29.05
N SER A 14 -3.08 -17.46 28.09
CA SER A 14 -2.96 -17.10 26.66
C SER A 14 -4.24 -17.25 25.83
N CYS A 15 -5.31 -17.85 26.37
CA CYS A 15 -6.64 -17.91 25.73
C CYS A 15 -7.64 -16.85 26.24
N SER A 16 -7.27 -16.02 27.22
CA SER A 16 -8.14 -15.01 27.83
C SER A 16 -7.66 -13.57 27.63
N THR A 17 -6.96 -13.27 26.53
CA THR A 17 -6.64 -11.90 26.10
C THR A 17 -6.60 -11.81 24.58
N ALA A 18 -7.76 -11.63 23.96
CA ALA A 18 -7.84 -11.01 22.63
C ALA A 18 -7.61 -9.49 22.77
N ALA A 19 -6.39 -9.11 23.13
CA ALA A 19 -5.82 -7.77 22.99
C ALA A 19 -4.31 -7.93 23.15
N GLY A 20 -3.55 -7.60 22.10
CA GLY A 20 -2.13 -7.95 21.99
C GLY A 20 -1.28 -7.47 23.16
N ILE A 21 -0.68 -8.43 23.86
CA ILE A 21 0.48 -8.24 24.74
C ILE A 21 1.37 -9.48 24.55
N PRO A 22 2.66 -9.36 24.19
CA PRO A 22 3.58 -10.47 24.29
C PRO A 22 4.13 -10.56 25.71
N ALA A 23 3.83 -11.64 26.43
CA ALA A 23 4.54 -12.03 27.63
C ALA A 23 5.66 -13.03 27.26
N GLN A 24 6.92 -12.57 27.31
CA GLN A 24 8.09 -13.44 27.31
C GLN A 24 8.64 -13.53 28.74
N THR A 25 8.56 -14.72 29.34
CA THR A 25 9.52 -15.13 30.38
C THR A 25 10.73 -15.75 29.69
N SER A 26 11.70 -14.93 29.31
CA SER A 26 13.06 -15.39 29.05
C SER A 26 13.89 -15.17 30.31
N LYS A 27 14.80 -16.11 30.59
CA LYS A 27 16.04 -15.83 31.34
C LYS A 27 16.46 -14.40 31.01
N THR A 28 16.56 -13.56 32.03
CA THR A 28 16.98 -12.16 31.91
C THR A 28 18.35 -12.15 31.26
N SER A 29 18.38 -12.08 29.91
CA SER A 29 19.47 -11.40 29.23
C SER A 29 19.46 -10.00 29.79
N ASP A 30 20.61 -9.55 30.30
CA ASP A 30 20.71 -8.20 30.84
C ASP A 30 20.07 -7.23 29.85
N PRO A 31 19.10 -6.40 30.30
CA PRO A 31 18.32 -5.57 29.40
C PRO A 31 19.26 -4.63 28.66
N VAL A 32 19.13 -4.59 27.33
CA VAL A 32 19.96 -3.75 26.46
C VAL A 32 19.86 -2.31 26.95
N ILE A 33 21.00 -1.72 27.30
CA ILE A 33 21.05 -0.38 27.86
C ILE A 33 21.17 0.62 26.73
N ILE A 34 20.18 1.50 26.58
CA ILE A 34 20.28 2.67 25.72
C ILE A 34 21.13 3.70 26.46
N GLN A 35 22.39 3.81 26.04
CA GLN A 35 23.42 4.58 26.75
C GLN A 35 23.40 6.05 26.35
N ASN A 36 23.15 6.35 25.07
CA ASN A 36 23.22 7.71 24.57
C ASN A 36 22.34 7.93 23.32
N VAL A 37 22.03 9.20 23.07
CA VAL A 37 21.35 9.65 21.85
C VAL A 37 22.17 10.75 21.22
N GLU A 38 22.59 10.53 19.98
CA GLU A 38 23.32 11.53 19.20
C GLU A 38 22.47 12.03 18.04
N LEU A 39 22.46 13.34 17.86
CA LEU A 39 21.86 13.98 16.69
C LEU A 39 22.98 14.47 15.78
N LEU A 40 23.04 13.91 14.57
CA LEU A 40 23.99 14.31 13.55
C LEU A 40 23.22 14.96 12.40
N ARG A 41 23.67 16.13 11.96
CA ARG A 41 23.07 16.84 10.82
C ARG A 41 24.06 16.88 9.66
N HIS A 42 23.63 16.34 8.52
CA HIS A 42 24.35 16.40 7.26
C HIS A 42 23.43 17.02 6.20
N GLY A 43 23.51 18.34 6.04
CA GLY A 43 22.66 19.10 5.13
C GLY A 43 21.18 19.06 5.53
N ARG A 44 20.31 18.59 4.61
CA ARG A 44 18.86 18.40 4.86
C ARG A 44 18.56 17.08 5.60
N GLN A 45 19.49 16.13 5.65
CA GLN A 45 19.34 14.87 6.38
C GLN A 45 19.74 15.05 7.86
N ILE A 46 18.94 14.46 8.74
CA ILE A 46 19.22 14.33 10.17
C ILE A 46 19.30 12.86 10.52
N SER A 47 20.37 12.47 11.17
CA SER A 47 20.60 11.11 11.64
C SER A 47 20.54 11.10 13.16
N VAL A 48 19.56 10.41 13.74
CA VAL A 48 19.51 10.15 15.18
C VAL A 48 20.13 8.78 15.44
N ARG A 49 21.22 8.73 16.19
CA ARG A 49 21.85 7.49 16.63
C ARG A 49 21.43 7.18 18.06
N LEU A 50 20.90 5.97 18.26
CA LEU A 50 20.59 5.41 19.57
C LEU A 50 21.67 4.38 19.88
N LEU A 51 22.62 4.76 20.74
CA LEU A 51 23.75 3.92 21.10
C LEU A 51 23.35 2.98 22.24
N THR A 52 23.65 1.70 22.07
CA THR A 52 23.33 0.65 23.03
C THR A 52 24.57 -0.13 23.44
N ASP A 53 24.52 -0.80 24.59
CA ASP A 53 25.61 -1.69 25.02
C ASP A 53 25.69 -2.98 24.20
N ASN A 54 24.56 -3.48 23.71
CA ASN A 54 24.40 -4.67 22.88
C ASN A 54 23.45 -4.41 21.68
N PRO A 55 23.51 -5.19 20.58
CA PRO A 55 22.61 -5.03 19.44
C PRO A 55 21.13 -5.13 19.86
N PRO A 56 20.31 -4.08 19.63
CA PRO A 56 18.94 -4.06 20.10
C PRO A 56 17.97 -4.79 19.16
N VAL A 57 16.95 -5.45 19.73
CA VAL A 57 15.77 -5.93 18.99
C VAL A 57 14.68 -4.87 19.10
N TYR A 58 14.15 -4.40 17.97
CA TYR A 58 13.18 -3.30 17.95
C TYR A 58 12.09 -3.47 16.89
N VAL A 59 10.95 -2.84 17.13
CA VAL A 59 9.79 -2.75 16.24
C VAL A 59 9.44 -1.28 16.03
N ILE A 60 9.21 -0.87 14.79
CA ILE A 60 8.87 0.51 14.43
C ILE A 60 7.38 0.61 14.14
N THR A 61 6.72 1.59 14.74
CA THR A 61 5.34 1.98 14.41
C THR A 61 5.34 3.44 14.00
N GLU A 62 4.90 3.72 12.77
CA GLU A 62 4.90 5.07 12.20
C GLU A 62 3.49 5.68 12.13
N ASN A 63 3.38 6.97 12.45
CA ASN A 63 2.23 7.80 12.13
C ASN A 63 2.73 9.21 11.77
N LEU A 64 3.37 9.31 10.60
CA LEU A 64 4.03 10.53 10.12
C LEU A 64 3.04 11.69 9.92
N ALA A 65 1.79 11.40 9.56
CA ALA A 65 0.70 12.38 9.48
C ALA A 65 0.41 13.04 10.85
N SER A 66 0.49 12.25 11.93
CA SER A 66 0.41 12.73 13.32
C SER A 66 1.78 13.14 13.89
N ARG A 67 2.78 13.34 13.02
CA ARG A 67 4.15 13.80 13.35
C ARG A 67 4.83 12.98 14.44
N THR A 68 4.54 11.69 14.49
CA THR A 68 5.06 10.79 15.53
C THR A 68 5.65 9.55 14.89
N LEU A 69 6.87 9.21 15.30
CA LEU A 69 7.50 7.92 15.02
C LEU A 69 7.79 7.25 16.36
N VAL A 70 7.39 5.98 16.51
CA VAL A 70 7.58 5.23 17.75
C VAL A 70 8.44 4.01 17.46
N ILE A 71 9.53 3.87 18.21
CA ILE A 71 10.38 2.69 18.17
C ILE A 71 10.25 1.97 19.51
N LYS A 72 9.75 0.75 19.46
CA LYS A 72 9.66 -0.13 20.62
C LYS A 72 10.92 -1.00 20.67
N PHE A 73 11.72 -0.88 21.71
CA PHE A 73 12.86 -1.74 21.99
C PHE A 73 12.44 -2.86 22.95
N ASN A 74 12.63 -4.11 22.52
CA ASN A 74 12.27 -5.28 23.31
C ASN A 74 13.34 -5.55 24.37
N ASN A 75 12.94 -5.75 25.63
CA ASN A 75 13.83 -6.01 26.77
C ASN A 75 15.02 -5.04 26.87
N ALA A 76 14.72 -3.74 26.87
CA ALA A 76 15.72 -2.67 26.90
C ALA A 76 15.44 -1.68 28.03
N ARG A 77 16.49 -1.12 28.64
CA ARG A 77 16.41 -0.09 29.69
C ARG A 77 17.13 1.19 29.29
N ILE A 78 16.64 2.31 29.80
CA ILE A 78 17.24 3.63 29.58
C ILE A 78 18.37 3.84 30.60
N GLY A 79 19.60 4.04 30.13
CA GLY A 79 20.79 4.16 30.98
C GLY A 79 21.50 5.51 30.88
N PHE A 80 20.75 6.59 30.65
CA PHE A 80 21.33 7.91 30.50
C PHE A 80 21.95 8.42 31.81
N SER A 81 23.20 8.89 31.74
CA SER A 81 23.96 9.37 32.91
C SER A 81 23.35 10.60 33.60
N ASP A 82 22.51 11.36 32.91
CA ASP A 82 21.83 12.56 33.41
C ASP A 82 20.44 12.30 34.01
N GLY A 83 19.95 11.05 33.96
CA GLY A 83 18.64 10.64 34.50
C GLY A 83 17.42 11.20 33.76
N ARG A 84 17.60 11.91 32.63
CA ARG A 84 16.49 12.51 31.87
C ARG A 84 16.02 11.56 30.78
N ASN A 85 14.74 11.20 30.77
CA ASN A 85 14.15 10.32 29.76
C ASN A 85 13.70 11.05 28.48
N GLU A 86 14.07 12.31 28.31
CA GLU A 86 13.79 13.07 27.10
C GLU A 86 15.05 13.76 26.60
N ARG A 87 15.18 13.85 25.27
CA ARG A 87 16.21 14.59 24.58
C ARG A 87 15.53 15.55 23.64
N LEU A 88 15.57 16.83 24.01
CA LEU A 88 15.11 17.89 23.14
C LEU A 88 16.22 18.22 22.16
N PHE A 89 15.85 18.32 20.89
CA PHE A 89 16.75 18.70 19.83
C PHE A 89 16.43 20.12 19.41
N ASN A 90 17.46 20.97 19.31
CA ASN A 90 17.31 22.30 18.73
C ASN A 90 17.36 22.20 17.19
N ASP A 91 16.43 21.44 16.60
CA ASP A 91 16.40 21.15 15.18
C ASP A 91 15.02 21.46 14.56
N PRO A 92 14.95 22.11 13.38
CA PRO A 92 13.70 22.50 12.74
C PRO A 92 12.86 21.33 12.18
N GLN A 93 13.38 20.10 12.12
CA GLN A 93 12.64 18.93 11.60
C GLN A 93 12.18 17.98 12.71
N LEU A 94 12.90 17.94 13.84
CA LEU A 94 12.67 17.01 14.94
C LEU A 94 12.78 17.77 16.27
N ALA A 95 11.69 17.81 17.05
CA ALA A 95 11.65 18.53 18.32
C ALA A 95 12.43 17.80 19.43
N GLY A 96 12.46 16.48 19.35
CA GLY A 96 13.02 15.66 20.40
C GLY A 96 12.54 14.22 20.36
N ILE A 97 13.08 13.44 21.27
CA ILE A 97 12.72 12.05 21.53
C ILE A 97 12.42 11.91 23.02
N ARG A 98 11.31 11.27 23.34
CA ARG A 98 10.92 10.90 24.69
C ARG A 98 10.97 9.39 24.82
N PHE A 99 11.55 8.92 25.91
CA PHE A 99 11.59 7.52 26.26
C PHE A 99 10.61 7.23 27.39
N SER A 100 9.91 6.11 27.27
CA SER A 100 9.00 5.58 28.29
C SER A 100 9.21 4.09 28.44
N ALA A 101 9.26 3.59 29.67
CA ALA A 101 9.34 2.17 29.96
C ALA A 101 7.92 1.63 30.22
N ILE A 102 7.51 0.59 29.48
CA ILE A 102 6.22 -0.08 29.62
C ILE A 102 6.50 -1.58 29.55
N ASP A 103 6.15 -2.32 30.59
CA ASP A 103 6.26 -3.79 30.66
C ASP A 103 7.65 -4.37 30.32
N GLY A 104 8.72 -3.70 30.75
CA GLY A 104 10.11 -4.13 30.50
C GLY A 104 10.69 -3.74 29.14
N ASP A 105 9.87 -3.16 28.26
CA ASP A 105 10.28 -2.62 26.97
C ASP A 105 10.48 -1.10 27.05
N SER A 106 11.43 -0.58 26.27
CA SER A 106 11.68 0.86 26.17
C SER A 106 11.10 1.41 24.87
N TRP A 107 10.22 2.39 25.00
CA TRP A 107 9.56 3.05 23.87
C TRP A 107 10.20 4.39 23.61
N ALA A 108 10.77 4.56 22.43
CA ALA A 108 11.34 5.79 21.91
C ALA A 108 10.33 6.50 21.01
N GLN A 109 9.68 7.54 21.54
CA GLN A 109 8.73 8.36 20.79
C GLN A 109 9.40 9.63 20.28
N PHE A 110 9.53 9.73 18.97
CA PHE A 110 10.02 10.92 18.27
C PHE A 110 8.88 11.88 18.01
N LYS A 111 9.08 13.15 18.36
CA LYS A 111 8.18 14.24 18.01
C LYS A 111 8.74 14.98 16.80
N LEU A 112 8.14 14.75 15.64
CA LEU A 112 8.52 15.40 14.39
C LEU A 112 7.91 16.81 14.35
N LEU A 113 8.64 17.78 13.81
CA LEU A 113 8.12 19.13 13.56
C LEU A 113 7.56 19.27 12.15
N LYS A 114 7.98 18.39 11.23
CA LYS A 114 7.53 18.30 9.84
C LYS A 114 6.74 17.01 9.61
N LYS A 115 5.70 17.09 8.76
CA LYS A 115 4.77 15.98 8.46
C LYS A 115 5.19 15.16 7.23
N ASP A 116 6.17 15.65 6.49
CA ASP A 116 6.62 15.22 5.16
C ASP A 116 8.06 14.68 5.18
N LEU A 117 8.47 14.07 6.30
CA LEU A 117 9.77 13.43 6.42
C LEU A 117 9.67 11.96 6.01
N SER A 118 10.60 11.48 5.18
CA SER A 118 10.89 10.06 5.05
C SER A 118 11.95 9.66 6.07
N TYR A 119 11.98 8.38 6.45
CA TYR A 119 13.03 7.86 7.31
C TYR A 119 13.56 6.52 6.83
N SER A 120 14.80 6.22 7.16
CA SER A 120 15.40 4.88 7.01
C SER A 120 16.13 4.51 8.29
N VAL A 121 16.07 3.23 8.67
CA VAL A 121 16.75 2.72 9.86
C VAL A 121 17.81 1.71 9.45
N SER A 122 19.00 1.85 10.03
CA SER A 122 20.14 0.96 9.82
C SER A 122 20.83 0.63 11.14
N SER A 123 21.35 -0.58 11.27
CA SER A 123 22.24 -0.94 12.38
C SER A 123 23.58 -0.20 12.25
N LEU A 124 24.13 0.29 13.36
CA LEU A 124 25.48 0.85 13.39
C LEU A 124 26.51 -0.29 13.32
N MET A 125 27.51 -0.18 12.42
CA MET A 125 28.46 -1.27 12.16
C MET A 125 29.68 -1.28 13.10
N GLU A 126 30.05 -0.13 13.67
CA GLU A 126 31.23 0.03 14.55
C GLU A 126 30.86 0.16 16.03
N GLN A 127 29.60 0.46 16.33
CA GLN A 127 29.06 0.62 17.69
C GLN A 127 27.72 -0.09 17.75
N ASN A 128 27.39 -0.73 18.88
CA ASN A 128 26.06 -1.33 19.08
C ASN A 128 25.00 -0.22 19.11
N GLY A 129 23.95 -0.36 18.31
CA GLY A 129 22.87 0.63 18.25
C GLY A 129 22.20 0.73 16.88
N ILE A 130 21.28 1.70 16.77
CA ILE A 130 20.55 1.97 15.53
C ILE A 130 20.69 3.43 15.12
N GLN A 131 20.78 3.67 13.81
CA GLN A 131 20.75 5.00 13.21
C GLN A 131 19.43 5.17 12.45
N ILE A 132 18.72 6.25 12.77
CA ILE A 132 17.50 6.66 12.08
C ILE A 132 17.81 7.92 11.28
N ASP A 133 17.81 7.78 9.97
CA ASP A 133 18.02 8.88 9.04
C ASP A 133 16.68 9.47 8.64
N PHE A 134 16.35 10.64 9.16
CA PHE A 134 15.25 11.47 8.69
C PHE A 134 15.72 12.34 7.52
N ARG A 135 14.97 12.28 6.42
CA ARG A 135 15.15 13.14 5.26
C ARG A 135 13.83 13.83 4.99
N PRO A 136 13.81 15.12 4.63
CA PRO A 136 12.66 15.67 3.92
C PRO A 136 12.34 14.74 2.76
N ALA A 137 11.05 14.45 2.55
CA ALA A 137 10.62 13.90 1.28
C ALA A 137 11.28 14.71 0.17
N LEU A 138 11.79 14.04 -0.86
CA LEU A 138 12.46 14.70 -1.96
C LEU A 138 11.42 15.63 -2.64
N GLN A 139 11.36 16.88 -2.18
CA GLN A 139 10.74 17.95 -2.95
C GLN A 139 11.64 18.11 -4.15
N ILE A 140 11.18 17.63 -5.30
CA ILE A 140 11.59 18.24 -6.56
C ILE A 140 11.22 19.70 -6.35
N GLU A 141 12.21 20.57 -6.19
CA GLU A 141 11.94 21.99 -6.04
C GLU A 141 11.11 22.40 -7.28
N PRO A 142 9.95 23.06 -7.10
CA PRO A 142 9.45 23.86 -8.20
C PRO A 142 10.60 24.78 -8.60
N LEU A 143 10.85 24.90 -9.90
CA LEU A 143 11.76 25.91 -10.43
C LEU A 143 11.54 27.22 -9.65
N PRO A 144 12.59 27.88 -9.15
CA PRO A 144 12.40 29.13 -8.42
C PRO A 144 11.57 30.08 -9.28
N ASP A 145 10.61 30.77 -8.68
CA ASP A 145 9.96 31.90 -9.34
C ASP A 145 11.05 32.86 -9.82
N PRO A 146 10.98 33.36 -11.07
CA PRO A 146 12.03 34.20 -11.61
C PRO A 146 12.21 35.45 -10.74
N PRO A 147 13.45 35.92 -10.55
CA PRO A 147 13.77 36.93 -9.56
C PRO A 147 13.02 38.25 -9.79
N GLU A 148 12.50 38.83 -8.70
CA GLU A 148 11.82 40.14 -8.64
C GLU A 148 12.76 41.35 -8.85
N ASP A 149 13.98 41.17 -9.34
CA ASP A 149 14.90 42.28 -9.66
C ASP A 149 15.11 42.39 -11.17
N ALA A 150 14.81 43.56 -11.75
CA ALA A 150 15.06 43.85 -13.16
C ALA A 150 16.52 43.53 -13.57
N ALA A 151 16.68 42.69 -14.60
CA ALA A 151 17.97 42.23 -15.08
C ALA A 151 18.76 43.32 -15.84
N TYR A 152 18.08 44.37 -16.32
CA TYR A 152 18.67 45.47 -17.08
C TYR A 152 18.19 46.82 -16.57
N GLN A 153 19.05 47.83 -16.70
CA GLN A 153 18.71 49.23 -16.48
C GLN A 153 18.79 49.97 -17.81
N LEU A 154 17.70 50.66 -18.21
CA LEU A 154 17.68 51.50 -19.39
C LEU A 154 18.32 52.85 -19.03
N VAL A 155 19.47 53.16 -19.66
CA VAL A 155 20.30 54.32 -19.32
C VAL A 155 20.24 55.45 -20.34
N SER A 156 19.82 55.17 -21.58
CA SER A 156 19.61 56.22 -22.58
C SER A 156 18.61 55.82 -23.65
N ILE A 157 17.90 56.83 -24.17
CA ILE A 157 17.12 56.74 -25.41
C ILE A 157 17.56 57.94 -26.27
N LYS A 158 18.00 57.68 -27.50
CA LYS A 158 18.38 58.72 -28.46
C LYS A 158 17.50 58.62 -29.70
N PHE A 159 17.12 59.77 -30.25
CA PHE A 159 16.31 59.86 -31.45
C PHE A 159 17.10 60.61 -32.54
N ASP A 160 17.13 60.06 -33.75
CA ASP A 160 17.78 60.65 -34.92
C ASP A 160 16.82 60.66 -36.12
N ALA A 161 16.45 61.86 -36.56
CA ALA A 161 15.55 62.11 -37.69
C ALA A 161 16.28 62.57 -38.96
N GLY A 162 17.62 62.44 -39.01
CA GLY A 162 18.43 62.89 -40.14
C GLY A 162 18.22 62.11 -41.44
N ASN A 163 17.56 60.96 -41.38
CA ASN A 163 17.25 60.13 -42.55
C ASN A 163 15.86 60.46 -43.14
N THR A 164 15.80 60.62 -44.46
CA THR A 164 14.58 60.95 -45.21
C THR A 164 13.55 59.82 -45.25
N ASP A 165 13.95 58.60 -44.90
CA ASP A 165 13.13 57.39 -45.05
C ASP A 165 12.66 56.83 -43.70
N PHE A 166 13.38 57.08 -42.60
CA PHE A 166 12.99 56.62 -41.25
C PHE A 166 13.49 57.53 -40.13
N THR A 167 12.89 57.39 -38.94
CA THR A 167 13.38 57.97 -37.69
C THR A 167 13.98 56.86 -36.83
N ARG A 168 15.23 57.02 -36.41
CA ARG A 168 16.00 56.02 -35.65
C ARG A 168 15.93 56.26 -34.15
N LEU A 169 15.58 55.23 -33.39
CA LEU A 169 15.61 55.22 -31.93
C LEU A 169 16.69 54.26 -31.44
N THR A 170 17.61 54.75 -30.62
CA THR A 170 18.68 53.94 -30.03
C THR A 170 18.55 53.87 -28.51
N PHE A 171 18.37 52.66 -27.99
CA PHE A 171 18.24 52.35 -26.56
C PHE A 171 19.56 51.80 -26.02
N GLY A 172 20.09 52.40 -24.95
CA GLY A 172 21.29 51.92 -24.25
C GLY A 172 20.95 51.26 -22.92
N PHE A 173 21.60 50.13 -22.62
CA PHE A 173 21.36 49.34 -21.41
C PHE A 173 22.62 49.07 -20.60
N THR A 174 22.48 48.94 -19.29
CA THR A 174 23.51 48.42 -18.38
C THR A 174 22.96 47.28 -17.52
N LYS A 175 23.84 46.37 -17.06
CA LYS A 175 23.48 45.29 -16.11
C LYS A 175 23.92 45.69 -14.69
N PRO A 176 23.09 45.53 -13.64
CA PRO A 176 23.50 45.78 -12.26
C PRO A 176 24.61 44.82 -11.79
N ALA A 177 25.55 45.30 -10.98
CA ALA A 177 26.77 44.55 -10.60
C ALA A 177 26.54 43.19 -9.89
N LYS A 178 25.35 42.95 -9.32
CA LYS A 178 24.97 41.68 -8.67
C LYS A 178 24.88 40.47 -9.61
N PHE A 179 24.83 40.66 -10.92
CA PHE A 179 24.75 39.58 -11.92
C PHE A 179 26.08 39.31 -12.66
N SER A 180 27.21 39.86 -12.21
CA SER A 180 28.49 39.76 -12.94
C SER A 180 29.44 38.62 -12.52
N ALA A 181 29.04 37.75 -11.58
CA ALA A 181 29.93 36.69 -11.10
C ALA A 181 29.53 35.30 -11.62
N THR A 182 30.39 34.78 -12.52
CA THR A 182 30.65 33.36 -12.80
C THR A 182 29.50 32.53 -13.40
N GLY A 183 29.37 32.56 -14.72
CA GLY A 183 28.61 31.57 -15.48
C GLY A 183 28.95 31.62 -16.98
N SER A 184 29.61 30.57 -17.48
CA SER A 184 29.92 30.38 -18.89
C SER A 184 28.67 29.94 -19.67
N VAL A 185 27.69 30.84 -19.82
CA VAL A 185 26.48 30.64 -20.64
C VAL A 185 26.44 31.70 -21.77
N PRO A 186 26.22 31.33 -23.04
CA PRO A 186 26.19 32.29 -24.17
C PRO A 186 25.08 33.36 -24.09
N GLU A 187 24.03 33.13 -23.29
CA GLU A 187 22.86 33.99 -23.14
C GLU A 187 23.15 35.33 -22.46
N ASP A 188 24.30 35.46 -21.77
CA ASP A 188 24.64 36.66 -20.99
C ASP A 188 25.02 37.91 -21.82
N ARG A 189 25.03 37.79 -23.15
CA ARG A 189 25.43 38.85 -24.10
C ARG A 189 24.28 39.45 -24.91
N GLN A 190 23.03 39.07 -24.63
CA GLN A 190 21.85 39.57 -25.35
C GLN A 190 21.24 40.81 -24.65
N PRO A 191 20.59 41.74 -25.40
CA PRO A 191 19.92 42.90 -24.82
C PRO A 191 18.60 42.45 -24.16
N PRO A 192 17.94 43.29 -23.34
CA PRO A 192 16.60 42.96 -22.86
C PRO A 192 15.65 42.75 -24.04
N ARG A 193 14.70 41.83 -23.90
CA ARG A 193 13.67 41.61 -24.95
C ARG A 193 12.87 42.90 -25.16
N ILE A 194 12.52 43.20 -26.40
CA ILE A 194 11.71 44.37 -26.76
C ILE A 194 10.41 43.92 -27.44
N PHE A 195 9.28 44.33 -26.90
CA PHE A 195 7.97 44.13 -27.52
C PHE A 195 7.49 45.47 -28.08
N LEU A 196 6.94 45.43 -29.30
CA LEU A 196 6.26 46.56 -29.91
C LEU A 196 4.78 46.20 -30.01
N LEU A 197 3.94 47.06 -29.48
CA LEU A 197 2.49 46.94 -29.47
C LEU A 197 1.95 48.11 -30.28
N GLU A 198 1.47 47.84 -31.48
CA GLU A 198 0.80 48.84 -32.31
C GLU A 198 -0.70 48.78 -32.05
N ASN A 199 -1.33 49.94 -31.97
CA ASN A 199 -2.79 49.97 -31.94
C ASN A 199 -3.37 49.69 -33.34
N SER A 200 -4.62 49.24 -33.40
CA SER A 200 -5.29 48.82 -34.65
C SER A 200 -5.43 49.94 -35.70
N LEU A 201 -5.17 51.19 -35.33
CA LEU A 201 -5.23 52.37 -36.20
C LEU A 201 -3.83 52.88 -36.61
N GLN A 202 -2.75 52.23 -36.17
CA GLN A 202 -1.34 52.64 -36.37
C GLN A 202 -1.03 54.09 -35.97
N THR A 203 -1.78 54.65 -35.02
CA THR A 203 -1.57 56.02 -34.52
C THR A 203 -0.70 56.06 -33.26
N GLN A 204 -0.46 54.91 -32.63
CA GLN A 204 0.32 54.78 -31.41
C GLN A 204 1.12 53.47 -31.42
N LEU A 205 2.38 53.57 -31.02
CA LEU A 205 3.32 52.48 -30.87
C LEU A 205 3.79 52.44 -29.42
N THR A 206 3.47 51.37 -28.70
CA THR A 206 3.92 51.15 -27.32
C THR A 206 5.04 50.14 -27.30
N ILE A 207 6.20 50.56 -26.84
CA ILE A 207 7.39 49.73 -26.65
C ILE A 207 7.40 49.23 -25.21
N ARG A 208 7.34 47.91 -25.02
CA ARG A 208 7.45 47.27 -23.70
C ARG A 208 8.80 46.57 -23.56
N LEU A 209 9.55 46.96 -22.54
CA LEU A 209 10.82 46.38 -22.14
C LEU A 209 10.65 45.61 -20.81
N PRO A 210 10.35 44.30 -20.86
CA PRO A 210 10.30 43.44 -19.67
C PRO A 210 11.67 43.32 -18.98
N ASN A 211 11.65 43.05 -17.68
CA ASN A 211 12.82 42.91 -16.81
C ASN A 211 13.81 44.09 -16.91
N THR A 212 13.29 45.28 -17.24
CA THR A 212 14.07 46.50 -17.47
C THR A 212 13.42 47.68 -16.78
N LEU A 213 14.17 48.45 -15.99
CA LEU A 213 13.70 49.69 -15.37
C LEU A 213 14.50 50.90 -15.90
N PRO A 214 13.86 52.07 -16.10
CA PRO A 214 14.56 53.24 -16.61
C PRO A 214 15.31 53.97 -15.49
N GLU A 215 16.43 54.60 -15.83
CA GLU A 215 17.02 55.60 -14.94
C GLU A 215 16.02 56.74 -14.68
N LYS A 216 15.95 57.23 -13.44
CA LYS A 216 14.99 58.26 -13.03
C LYS A 216 15.05 59.53 -13.89
N GLN A 217 16.19 59.81 -14.53
CA GLN A 217 16.38 60.96 -15.40
C GLN A 217 15.64 60.82 -16.75
N LEU A 218 15.39 59.59 -17.21
CA LEU A 218 14.71 59.31 -18.50
C LEU A 218 13.19 59.47 -18.42
N LEU A 219 12.61 59.45 -17.21
CA LEU A 219 11.16 59.63 -17.03
C LEU A 219 10.68 61.04 -17.45
N ASN A 220 11.59 62.00 -17.60
CA ASN A 220 11.29 63.38 -18.01
C ASN A 220 11.72 63.68 -19.47
N LEU A 221 11.97 62.65 -20.28
CA LEU A 221 12.39 62.81 -21.66
C LEU A 221 11.21 63.22 -22.56
N ASP A 222 11.41 64.22 -23.42
CA ASP A 222 10.43 64.69 -24.42
C ASP A 222 11.07 64.70 -25.81
N TYR A 223 10.32 64.32 -26.83
CA TYR A 223 10.80 64.24 -28.21
C TYR A 223 9.67 64.33 -29.25
N LYS A 224 9.91 65.05 -30.35
CA LYS A 224 8.97 65.16 -31.47
C LYS A 224 9.68 65.45 -32.79
N ASP A 225 9.31 64.73 -33.84
CA ASP A 225 9.72 64.99 -35.22
C ASP A 225 8.55 64.90 -36.22
N ALA A 226 8.86 64.80 -37.51
CA ALA A 226 7.87 64.70 -38.58
C ALA A 226 7.09 63.36 -38.61
N ARG A 227 7.64 62.28 -38.03
CA ARG A 227 7.06 60.92 -38.06
C ARG A 227 6.53 60.45 -36.71
N LEU A 228 7.07 60.91 -35.58
CA LEU A 228 6.69 60.45 -34.26
C LEU A 228 6.88 61.50 -33.14
N GLU A 229 6.14 61.31 -32.06
CA GLU A 229 6.17 62.13 -30.85
C GLU A 229 6.19 61.19 -29.63
N LEU A 230 7.14 61.36 -28.71
CA LEU A 230 7.19 60.61 -27.46
C LEU A 230 6.04 61.08 -26.56
N HIS A 231 5.07 60.21 -26.31
CA HIS A 231 3.87 60.52 -25.54
C HIS A 231 4.07 60.30 -24.04
N ALA A 232 4.63 59.16 -23.65
CA ALA A 232 4.87 58.82 -22.26
C ALA A 232 6.01 57.80 -22.10
N LEU A 233 6.73 57.87 -20.98
CA LEU A 233 7.65 56.82 -20.53
C LEU A 233 7.29 56.46 -19.09
N THR A 234 6.71 55.28 -18.90
CA THR A 234 6.22 54.81 -17.59
C THR A 234 6.91 53.51 -17.19
N SER A 235 6.94 53.22 -15.89
CA SER A 235 7.52 51.98 -15.37
C SER A 235 6.59 51.32 -14.36
N GLU A 236 6.44 50.00 -14.49
CA GLU A 236 5.78 49.12 -13.52
C GLU A 236 6.81 48.19 -12.88
N VAL A 237 6.40 47.30 -11.97
CA VAL A 237 7.30 46.34 -11.31
C VAL A 237 8.05 45.52 -12.37
N ASN A 238 9.36 45.77 -12.48
CA ASN A 238 10.30 45.15 -13.44
C ASN A 238 10.03 45.35 -14.93
N GLN A 239 9.31 46.38 -15.36
CA GLN A 239 9.15 46.66 -16.79
C GLN A 239 9.00 48.14 -17.12
N THR A 240 9.46 48.54 -18.31
CA THR A 240 9.34 49.90 -18.83
C THR A 240 8.43 49.93 -20.05
N PHE A 241 7.53 50.89 -20.11
CA PHE A 241 6.70 51.19 -21.27
C PHE A 241 7.09 52.55 -21.85
N ILE A 242 7.28 52.61 -23.16
CA ILE A 242 7.56 53.84 -23.90
C ILE A 242 6.47 53.96 -24.97
N GLU A 243 5.62 54.98 -24.85
CA GLU A 243 4.51 55.21 -25.76
C GLU A 243 4.90 56.30 -26.76
N LEU A 244 4.85 55.97 -28.05
CA LEU A 244 5.10 56.88 -29.16
C LEU A 244 3.80 57.13 -29.90
N LYS A 245 3.46 58.39 -30.13
CA LYS A 245 2.40 58.78 -31.04
C LYS A 245 2.98 58.89 -32.45
N LEU A 246 2.36 58.20 -33.41
CA LEU A 246 2.82 58.15 -34.79
C LEU A 246 2.11 59.24 -35.61
N ASN A 247 2.89 60.08 -36.28
CA ASN A 247 2.45 61.17 -37.17
C ASN A 247 2.72 60.82 -38.65
N ALA A 248 2.75 59.54 -39.00
CA ALA A 248 3.01 59.01 -40.33
C ALA A 248 2.03 57.88 -40.72
N THR A 249 1.86 57.62 -42.01
CA THR A 249 1.07 56.51 -42.59
C THR A 249 1.96 55.40 -43.13
N ASP A 250 1.41 54.18 -43.23
CA ASP A 250 2.13 52.95 -43.64
C ASP A 250 3.39 52.70 -42.79
N VAL A 251 3.22 52.79 -41.47
CA VAL A 251 4.34 52.69 -40.53
C VAL A 251 4.83 51.25 -40.47
N SER A 252 6.12 51.05 -40.68
CA SER A 252 6.81 49.79 -40.43
C SER A 252 8.02 50.03 -39.54
N VAL A 253 8.34 49.05 -38.70
CA VAL A 253 9.42 49.18 -37.72
C VAL A 253 10.44 48.07 -37.92
N GLU A 254 11.65 48.46 -38.33
CA GLU A 254 12.80 47.57 -38.40
C GLU A 254 13.56 47.58 -37.07
N ARG A 255 14.06 46.41 -36.64
CA ARG A 255 14.76 46.27 -35.36
C ARG A 255 16.15 45.70 -35.58
N HIS A 256 17.15 46.41 -35.07
CA HIS A 256 18.54 46.00 -35.12
C HIS A 256 19.14 45.92 -33.71
N PHE A 257 19.98 44.92 -33.48
CA PHE A 257 20.67 44.73 -32.22
C PHE A 257 22.18 44.94 -32.39
N VAL A 258 22.78 45.69 -31.47
CA VAL A 258 24.24 45.84 -31.36
C VAL A 258 24.70 45.24 -30.03
N SER A 259 25.63 44.28 -30.09
CA SER A 259 26.04 43.50 -28.91
C SER A 259 27.07 44.19 -28.02
N ARG A 260 27.81 45.19 -28.53
CA ARG A 260 28.83 45.94 -27.77
C ARG A 260 28.97 47.38 -28.31
N PRO A 261 28.54 48.41 -27.56
CA PRO A 261 27.74 48.34 -26.33
C PRO A 261 26.35 47.73 -26.59
N VAL A 262 25.74 47.14 -25.55
CA VAL A 262 24.41 46.50 -25.66
C VAL A 262 23.36 47.55 -25.99
N GLN A 263 22.86 47.54 -27.22
CA GLN A 263 21.89 48.52 -27.72
C GLN A 263 20.81 47.89 -28.58
N TRP A 264 19.59 48.42 -28.46
CA TRP A 264 18.55 48.25 -29.46
C TRP A 264 18.50 49.48 -30.35
N ILE A 265 18.37 49.27 -31.64
CA ILE A 265 18.12 50.31 -32.63
C ILE A 265 16.79 49.96 -33.30
N LEU A 266 15.85 50.90 -33.31
CA LEU A 266 14.59 50.78 -34.03
C LEU A 266 14.54 51.85 -35.11
N ASP A 267 14.36 51.43 -36.36
CA ASP A 267 14.16 52.32 -37.48
C ASP A 267 12.67 52.32 -37.82
N ILE A 268 12.02 53.46 -37.56
CA ILE A 268 10.58 53.63 -37.78
C ILE A 268 10.39 54.33 -39.12
N HIS A 269 9.98 53.54 -40.11
CA HIS A 269 9.64 53.99 -41.45
C HIS A 269 8.18 54.44 -41.50
N GLY A 270 7.86 55.32 -42.45
CA GLY A 270 6.50 55.78 -42.67
C GLY A 270 6.48 57.13 -43.36
N THR A 271 5.39 57.39 -44.09
CA THR A 271 5.20 58.65 -44.82
C THR A 271 4.60 59.71 -43.87
N PRO A 272 5.30 60.83 -43.59
CA PRO A 272 4.77 61.88 -42.70
C PRO A 272 3.42 62.42 -43.18
N LEU A 273 2.46 62.59 -42.26
CA LEU A 273 1.08 63.00 -42.58
C LEU A 273 0.95 64.39 -43.23
N LYS A 274 2.00 65.23 -43.21
CA LYS A 274 2.11 66.47 -44.01
C LYS A 274 3.56 66.80 -44.38
N GLY A 275 3.86 66.76 -45.68
CA GLY A 275 5.05 67.39 -46.28
C GLY A 275 5.36 66.85 -47.67
N LYS A 276 4.97 67.58 -48.73
CA LYS A 276 5.34 67.32 -50.12
C LYS A 276 6.86 67.15 -50.26
N ILE A 277 7.33 66.05 -50.83
CA ILE A 277 8.67 65.96 -51.42
C ILE A 277 8.54 65.27 -52.79
N ALA A 278 9.16 65.93 -53.77
CA ALA A 278 9.17 65.61 -55.18
C ALA A 278 9.94 64.31 -55.44
N ALA A 279 9.38 63.49 -56.34
CA ALA A 279 10.04 62.30 -56.85
C ALA A 279 11.12 62.70 -57.87
N ASP A 280 12.38 62.38 -57.56
CA ASP A 280 13.46 62.34 -58.56
C ASP A 280 13.39 60.99 -59.29
N LEU A 281 13.06 61.07 -60.57
CA LEU A 281 13.05 59.96 -61.53
C LEU A 281 14.49 59.72 -62.02
N THR A 282 15.04 58.54 -61.75
CA THR A 282 16.24 58.06 -62.44
C THR A 282 15.86 57.37 -63.75
N GLU A 283 16.51 57.84 -64.83
CA GLU A 283 16.33 57.45 -66.23
C GLU A 283 16.53 55.95 -66.50
N GLY A 284 15.54 55.34 -67.17
CA GLY A 284 15.65 54.03 -67.82
C GLY A 284 15.29 54.14 -69.31
N LYS A 285 16.28 53.87 -70.16
CA LYS A 285 16.30 53.72 -71.63
C LYS A 285 14.98 53.89 -72.41
N LYS A 286 14.99 54.84 -73.37
CA LYS A 286 13.95 55.06 -74.40
C LYS A 286 13.67 53.78 -75.21
N LEU A 287 12.44 53.28 -75.10
CA LEU A 287 11.81 52.35 -76.04
C LEU A 287 11.44 53.08 -77.35
N SER A 288 11.38 52.33 -78.46
CA SER A 288 10.96 52.85 -79.77
C SER A 288 9.49 53.32 -79.73
N PRO A 289 9.07 54.30 -80.54
CA PRO A 289 7.66 54.75 -80.62
C PRO A 289 6.65 53.63 -80.92
N GLU A 290 7.08 52.55 -81.59
CA GLU A 290 6.25 51.35 -81.84
C GLU A 290 6.05 50.49 -80.58
N ASP A 291 7.06 50.37 -79.71
CA ASP A 291 7.00 49.57 -78.48
C ASP A 291 6.18 50.27 -77.37
N ALA A 292 6.23 51.60 -77.32
CA ALA A 292 5.46 52.39 -76.36
C ALA A 292 3.93 52.32 -76.65
N ALA A 293 3.54 52.32 -77.92
CA ALA A 293 2.14 52.19 -78.33
C ALA A 293 1.60 50.76 -78.12
N ALA A 294 2.45 49.74 -78.28
CA ALA A 294 2.12 48.35 -77.96
C ALA A 294 1.91 48.17 -76.44
N PHE A 295 2.81 48.73 -75.63
CA PHE A 295 2.74 48.69 -74.16
C PHE A 295 1.47 49.37 -73.61
N GLU A 296 1.11 50.56 -74.10
CA GLU A 296 -0.13 51.26 -73.68
C GLU A 296 -1.41 50.49 -74.05
N LYS A 297 -1.45 49.87 -75.23
CA LYS A 297 -2.59 49.03 -75.66
C LYS A 297 -2.73 47.81 -74.77
N GLU A 298 -1.61 47.15 -74.47
CA GLU A 298 -1.59 45.98 -73.61
C GLU A 298 -1.96 46.32 -72.15
N GLU A 299 -1.48 47.43 -71.60
CA GLU A 299 -1.85 47.90 -70.26
C GLU A 299 -3.35 48.23 -70.12
N LYS A 300 -3.95 48.80 -71.18
CA LYS A 300 -5.40 49.04 -71.23
C LYS A 300 -6.20 47.73 -71.26
N GLU A 301 -5.74 46.74 -72.01
CA GLU A 301 -6.36 45.42 -72.06
C GLU A 301 -6.22 44.67 -70.72
N ARG A 302 -5.07 44.80 -70.02
CA ARG A 302 -4.86 44.29 -68.65
C ARG A 302 -5.88 44.84 -67.66
N ARG A 303 -6.08 46.15 -67.64
CA ARG A 303 -7.05 46.82 -66.75
C ARG A 303 -8.49 46.36 -67.01
N ILE A 304 -8.86 46.16 -68.29
CA ILE A 304 -10.18 45.63 -68.66
C ILE A 304 -10.36 44.19 -68.18
N ARG A 305 -9.33 43.33 -68.30
CA ARG A 305 -9.38 41.95 -67.81
C ARG A 305 -9.48 41.90 -66.28
N ALA A 306 -8.65 42.65 -65.56
CA ALA A 306 -8.68 42.75 -64.10
C ALA A 306 -10.08 43.18 -63.59
N SER A 307 -10.75 44.10 -64.29
CA SER A 307 -12.11 44.55 -63.94
C SER A 307 -13.18 43.46 -64.00
N LYS A 308 -12.96 42.39 -64.78
CA LYS A 308 -13.90 41.27 -64.94
C LYS A 308 -13.73 40.16 -63.89
N ILE A 309 -12.56 40.06 -63.25
CA ILE A 309 -12.25 38.99 -62.28
C ILE A 309 -13.08 39.15 -61.00
N ASN A 310 -13.16 40.37 -60.44
CA ASN A 310 -13.87 40.60 -59.18
C ASN A 310 -15.38 40.25 -59.26
N PRO A 311 -16.15 40.65 -60.28
CA PRO A 311 -17.55 40.24 -60.41
C PRO A 311 -17.76 38.71 -60.46
N ILE A 312 -16.87 37.97 -61.13
CA ILE A 312 -16.93 36.50 -61.20
C ILE A 312 -16.61 35.90 -59.82
N PHE A 313 -15.57 36.39 -59.16
CA PHE A 313 -15.20 35.98 -57.81
C PHE A 313 -16.35 36.18 -56.82
N GLN A 314 -17.03 37.33 -56.86
CA GLN A 314 -18.20 37.62 -56.02
C GLN A 314 -19.40 36.70 -56.31
N ARG A 315 -19.59 36.24 -57.56
CA ARG A 315 -20.59 35.21 -57.87
C ARG A 315 -20.26 33.89 -57.16
N GLY A 316 -18.98 33.50 -57.13
CA GLY A 316 -18.51 32.34 -56.35
C GLY A 316 -18.78 32.49 -54.85
N GLU A 317 -18.50 33.66 -54.27
CA GLU A 317 -18.78 33.95 -52.85
C GLU A 317 -20.26 33.80 -52.51
N ASN A 318 -21.13 34.35 -53.38
CA ASN A 318 -22.57 34.28 -53.21
C ASN A 318 -23.10 32.85 -53.33
N ALA A 319 -22.59 32.06 -54.28
CA ALA A 319 -22.95 30.65 -54.43
C ALA A 319 -22.51 29.83 -53.20
N PHE A 320 -21.30 30.08 -52.68
CA PHE A 320 -20.79 29.42 -51.47
C PHE A 320 -21.68 29.70 -50.25
N ARG A 321 -22.08 30.96 -50.04
CA ARG A 321 -23.00 31.35 -48.94
C ARG A 321 -24.38 30.71 -49.06
N LYS A 322 -24.84 30.42 -50.28
CA LYS A 322 -26.11 29.72 -50.56
C LYS A 322 -25.99 28.19 -50.50
N ASN A 323 -24.82 27.65 -50.12
CA ASN A 323 -24.50 26.21 -50.12
C ASN A 323 -24.52 25.54 -51.50
N LEU A 324 -24.43 26.32 -52.58
CA LEU A 324 -24.34 25.83 -53.97
C LEU A 324 -22.86 25.59 -54.30
N TYR A 325 -22.29 24.54 -53.71
CA TYR A 325 -20.83 24.31 -53.72
C TYR A 325 -20.27 24.04 -55.12
N ASP A 326 -20.96 23.29 -55.96
CA ASP A 326 -20.51 23.00 -57.34
C ASP A 326 -20.51 24.26 -58.21
N GLU A 327 -21.54 25.11 -58.08
CA GLU A 327 -21.62 26.42 -58.75
C GLU A 327 -20.53 27.37 -58.24
N ALA A 328 -20.28 27.39 -56.93
CA ALA A 328 -19.22 28.19 -56.35
C ALA A 328 -17.84 27.80 -56.89
N VAL A 329 -17.53 26.50 -56.95
CA VAL A 329 -16.29 25.99 -57.55
C VAL A 329 -16.19 26.36 -59.02
N SER A 330 -17.29 26.28 -59.78
CA SER A 330 -17.32 26.67 -61.20
C SER A 330 -16.96 28.15 -61.39
N HIS A 331 -17.58 29.05 -60.63
CA HIS A 331 -17.26 30.48 -60.68
C HIS A 331 -15.84 30.81 -60.23
N TYR A 332 -15.31 30.15 -59.20
CA TYR A 332 -13.91 30.36 -58.80
C TYR A 332 -12.93 29.85 -59.87
N LYS A 333 -13.23 28.73 -60.56
CA LYS A 333 -12.43 28.26 -61.70
C LYS A 333 -12.45 29.26 -62.86
N GLU A 334 -13.62 29.85 -63.15
CA GLU A 334 -13.78 30.91 -64.16
C GLU A 334 -12.95 32.15 -63.80
N ALA A 335 -12.98 32.61 -62.54
CA ALA A 335 -12.18 33.73 -62.06
C ALA A 335 -10.67 33.45 -62.12
N TYR A 336 -10.25 32.21 -61.85
CA TYR A 336 -8.85 31.80 -61.98
C TYR A 336 -8.39 31.74 -63.44
N ALA A 337 -9.17 31.11 -64.32
CA ALA A 337 -8.83 30.97 -65.74
C ALA A 337 -8.61 32.33 -66.41
N LEU A 338 -9.49 33.30 -66.11
CA LEU A 338 -9.42 34.65 -66.65
C LEU A 338 -8.17 35.42 -66.18
N GLY A 339 -7.69 35.18 -64.97
CA GLY A 339 -6.45 35.78 -64.45
C GLY A 339 -5.18 35.08 -64.91
N LYS A 340 -5.28 33.85 -65.44
CA LYS A 340 -4.13 33.06 -65.92
C LYS A 340 -3.82 33.28 -67.40
N GLU A 341 -4.80 33.69 -68.21
CA GLU A 341 -4.81 33.55 -69.68
C GLU A 341 -3.59 34.16 -70.44
N HIS A 342 -2.69 34.91 -69.78
CA HIS A 342 -1.54 35.58 -70.41
C HIS A 342 -0.20 35.51 -69.61
N THR A 343 -0.04 34.58 -68.65
CA THR A 343 1.15 34.50 -67.77
C THR A 343 2.37 33.78 -68.38
N GLY A 344 2.64 33.86 -69.70
CA GLY A 344 3.71 33.05 -70.33
C GLY A 344 4.22 33.45 -71.71
N GLY A 345 4.21 34.75 -72.06
CA GLY A 345 4.79 35.30 -73.30
C GLY A 345 5.71 36.50 -73.04
N GLU A 346 6.44 37.01 -74.05
CA GLU A 346 7.55 38.00 -73.94
C GLU A 346 7.30 39.31 -73.15
N PHE A 347 6.05 39.65 -72.79
CA PHE A 347 5.67 40.78 -71.94
C PHE A 347 4.80 40.30 -70.76
N GLU A 348 5.41 39.63 -69.77
CA GLU A 348 4.73 38.85 -68.72
C GLU A 348 3.97 39.68 -67.67
N ASP A 349 2.75 39.22 -67.29
CA ASP A 349 1.96 39.73 -66.16
C ASP A 349 1.98 38.78 -64.95
N PRO A 350 2.12 39.29 -63.71
CA PRO A 350 1.88 38.50 -62.50
C PRO A 350 0.44 38.00 -62.42
N LEU A 351 0.24 36.80 -61.84
CA LEU A 351 -1.09 36.24 -61.60
C LEU A 351 -1.94 37.19 -60.75
N HIS A 352 -3.15 37.54 -61.19
CA HIS A 352 -4.02 38.45 -60.45
C HIS A 352 -4.34 37.94 -59.02
N PRO A 353 -4.23 38.77 -57.95
CA PRO A 353 -4.46 38.35 -56.56
C PRO A 353 -5.81 37.68 -56.32
N LEU A 354 -6.92 38.21 -56.87
CA LEU A 354 -8.23 37.56 -56.76
C LEU A 354 -8.32 36.20 -57.46
N SER A 355 -7.50 35.96 -58.48
CA SER A 355 -7.44 34.66 -59.18
C SER A 355 -6.64 33.65 -58.36
N ALA A 356 -5.55 34.08 -57.71
CA ALA A 356 -4.86 33.25 -56.72
C ALA A 356 -5.77 32.93 -55.52
N ARG A 357 -6.48 33.93 -54.99
CA ARG A 357 -7.48 33.75 -53.93
C ARG A 357 -8.61 32.78 -54.33
N ALA A 358 -9.05 32.83 -55.59
CA ALA A 358 -10.06 31.91 -56.11
C ALA A 358 -9.63 30.43 -55.99
N LEU A 359 -8.34 30.11 -56.19
CA LEU A 359 -7.82 28.75 -56.03
C LEU A 359 -7.95 28.24 -54.59
N PHE A 360 -7.60 29.07 -53.60
CA PHE A 360 -7.79 28.71 -52.19
C PHE A 360 -9.27 28.51 -51.85
N ARG A 361 -10.16 29.36 -52.41
CA ARG A 361 -11.61 29.24 -52.23
C ARG A 361 -12.21 27.99 -52.86
N ILE A 362 -11.63 27.46 -53.93
CA ILE A 362 -12.01 26.13 -54.45
C ILE A 362 -11.74 25.06 -53.39
N GLY A 363 -10.53 25.06 -52.81
CA GLY A 363 -10.18 24.12 -51.73
C GLY A 363 -11.11 24.23 -50.53
N ASP A 364 -11.37 25.45 -50.05
CA ASP A 364 -12.29 25.71 -48.91
C ASP A 364 -13.71 25.25 -49.18
N THR A 365 -14.18 25.44 -50.41
CA THR A 365 -15.52 25.04 -50.84
C THR A 365 -15.67 23.52 -50.82
N ILE A 366 -14.69 22.79 -51.37
CA ILE A 366 -14.70 21.33 -51.38
C ILE A 366 -14.56 20.78 -49.96
N TYR A 367 -13.65 21.33 -49.15
CA TYR A 367 -13.45 20.93 -47.76
C TYR A 367 -14.74 21.08 -46.93
N THR A 368 -15.38 22.25 -47.03
CA THR A 368 -16.62 22.55 -46.29
C THR A 368 -17.78 21.67 -46.75
N MET A 369 -17.89 21.42 -48.05
CA MET A 369 -18.89 20.50 -48.60
C MET A 369 -18.74 19.09 -47.99
N LEU A 370 -17.51 18.59 -47.88
CA LEU A 370 -17.23 17.27 -47.31
C LEU A 370 -17.52 17.21 -45.81
N GLU A 371 -17.17 18.24 -45.04
CA GLU A 371 -17.52 18.28 -43.61
C GLU A 371 -19.03 18.22 -43.36
N ARG A 372 -19.82 18.94 -44.16
CA ARG A 372 -21.28 18.96 -44.00
C ARG A 372 -21.97 17.70 -44.51
N ARG A 373 -21.40 17.05 -45.52
CA ARG A 373 -21.92 15.79 -46.07
C ARG A 373 -21.39 14.54 -45.35
N ILE A 374 -20.56 14.70 -44.31
CA ILE A 374 -19.87 13.61 -43.60
C ILE A 374 -19.10 12.73 -44.60
N GLY A 375 -18.34 13.37 -45.48
CA GLY A 375 -17.51 12.69 -46.46
C GLY A 375 -16.17 12.28 -45.86
N ASP A 376 -15.77 11.03 -46.06
CA ASP A 376 -14.51 10.49 -45.53
C ASP A 376 -13.30 10.67 -46.47
N ASN A 377 -13.52 11.20 -47.68
CA ASN A 377 -12.47 11.35 -48.70
C ASN A 377 -12.19 12.82 -49.03
N TYR A 378 -11.09 13.35 -48.51
CA TYR A 378 -10.65 14.73 -48.70
C TYR A 378 -9.61 14.92 -49.80
N HIS A 379 -9.30 13.90 -50.62
CA HIS A 379 -8.26 14.00 -51.66
C HIS A 379 -8.52 15.16 -52.64
N GLN A 380 -9.77 15.40 -53.04
CA GLN A 380 -10.09 16.50 -53.95
C GLN A 380 -9.81 17.88 -53.35
N ALA A 381 -10.07 18.07 -52.05
CA ALA A 381 -9.73 19.30 -51.35
C ALA A 381 -8.20 19.46 -51.23
N ILE A 382 -7.49 18.38 -50.89
CA ILE A 382 -6.03 18.36 -50.78
C ILE A 382 -5.37 18.76 -52.11
N GLU A 383 -5.80 18.16 -53.22
CA GLU A 383 -5.23 18.47 -54.54
C GLU A 383 -5.56 19.90 -54.99
N ALA A 384 -6.75 20.42 -54.64
CA ALA A 384 -7.09 21.83 -54.86
C ALA A 384 -6.16 22.77 -54.07
N TYR A 385 -5.91 22.50 -52.79
CA TYR A 385 -5.00 23.30 -51.98
C TYR A 385 -3.53 23.18 -52.41
N LYS A 386 -3.03 21.98 -52.76
CA LYS A 386 -1.68 21.81 -53.30
C LYS A 386 -1.49 22.58 -54.60
N THR A 387 -2.51 22.56 -55.46
CA THR A 387 -2.52 23.33 -56.70
C THR A 387 -2.46 24.84 -56.40
N ALA A 388 -3.26 25.31 -55.46
CA ALA A 388 -3.25 26.71 -55.01
C ALA A 388 -1.88 27.12 -54.44
N ILE A 389 -1.28 26.30 -53.58
CA ILE A 389 0.04 26.54 -52.98
C ILE A 389 1.12 26.63 -54.06
N ARG A 390 1.19 25.65 -54.98
CA ARG A 390 2.20 25.62 -56.04
C ARG A 390 2.12 26.89 -56.90
N ILE A 391 0.92 27.19 -57.40
CA ILE A 391 0.72 28.35 -58.28
C ILE A 391 1.02 29.67 -57.56
N THR A 392 0.65 29.78 -56.27
CA THR A 392 0.92 30.99 -55.48
C THR A 392 2.40 31.15 -55.17
N GLN A 393 3.13 30.06 -54.90
CA GLN A 393 4.58 30.09 -54.68
C GLN A 393 5.34 30.45 -55.96
N ASP A 394 4.92 29.91 -57.12
CA ASP A 394 5.49 30.27 -58.42
C ASP A 394 5.26 31.77 -58.71
N ALA A 395 4.03 32.27 -58.46
CA ALA A 395 3.70 33.68 -58.63
C ALA A 395 4.46 34.60 -57.64
N GLU A 396 4.62 34.17 -56.38
CA GLU A 396 5.40 34.89 -55.38
C GLU A 396 6.88 35.00 -55.76
N LYS A 397 7.45 33.93 -56.34
CA LYS A 397 8.83 33.93 -56.82
C LYS A 397 9.03 34.95 -57.95
N ILE A 398 8.11 34.97 -58.93
CA ILE A 398 8.13 35.91 -60.05
C ILE A 398 7.99 37.36 -59.54
N ALA A 399 7.05 37.61 -58.62
CA ALA A 399 6.88 38.93 -58.02
C ALA A 399 8.15 39.41 -57.32
N LYS A 400 8.81 38.52 -56.54
CA LYS A 400 10.08 38.82 -55.86
C LYS A 400 11.23 39.10 -56.82
N GLU A 401 11.32 38.39 -57.95
CA GLU A 401 12.31 38.66 -59.00
C GLU A 401 12.12 40.04 -59.64
N ASN A 402 10.89 40.56 -59.63
CA ASN A 402 10.53 41.89 -60.12
C ASN A 402 10.54 43.00 -59.04
N GLY A 403 10.92 42.68 -57.79
CA GLY A 403 10.92 43.63 -56.68
C GLY A 403 9.54 43.96 -56.09
N GLU A 404 8.53 43.12 -56.36
CA GLU A 404 7.14 43.28 -55.90
C GLU A 404 6.79 42.24 -54.82
N GLU A 405 5.91 42.61 -53.88
CA GLU A 405 5.33 41.67 -52.92
C GLU A 405 4.02 41.07 -53.44
N PHE A 406 3.85 39.74 -53.31
CA PHE A 406 2.65 39.06 -53.77
C PHE A 406 1.59 38.98 -52.66
N GLU A 407 0.53 39.78 -52.80
CA GLU A 407 -0.53 39.99 -51.79
C GLU A 407 -1.15 38.70 -51.24
N THR A 408 -1.17 37.57 -51.97
CA THR A 408 -1.88 36.35 -51.53
C THR A 408 -1.04 35.31 -50.80
N ALA A 409 0.25 35.57 -50.58
CA ALA A 409 1.14 34.66 -49.84
C ALA A 409 0.69 34.40 -48.39
N TYR A 410 -0.09 35.30 -47.77
CA TYR A 410 -0.65 35.12 -46.42
C TYR A 410 -1.66 33.95 -46.30
N LEU A 411 -2.15 33.39 -47.42
CA LEU A 411 -3.08 32.26 -47.43
C LEU A 411 -2.38 30.88 -47.37
N LEU A 412 -1.06 30.85 -47.53
CA LEU A 412 -0.28 29.61 -47.49
C LEU A 412 -0.39 28.85 -46.15
N PRO A 413 -0.38 29.49 -44.96
CA PRO A 413 -0.61 28.79 -43.69
C PRO A 413 -2.00 28.12 -43.65
N HIS A 414 -3.06 28.84 -43.99
CA HIS A 414 -4.42 28.29 -44.01
C HIS A 414 -4.57 27.05 -44.91
N ALA A 415 -3.99 27.08 -46.11
CA ALA A 415 -4.03 25.93 -47.01
C ALA A 415 -3.27 24.71 -46.48
N ASN A 416 -2.05 24.90 -45.94
CA ASN A 416 -1.27 23.82 -45.35
C ASN A 416 -2.00 23.21 -44.13
N PHE A 417 -2.65 24.04 -43.32
CA PHE A 417 -3.44 23.60 -42.19
C PHE A 417 -4.65 22.76 -42.60
N ARG A 418 -5.41 23.22 -43.62
CA ARG A 418 -6.56 22.47 -44.16
C ARG A 418 -6.15 21.14 -44.79
N ILE A 419 -4.98 21.06 -45.43
CA ILE A 419 -4.42 19.79 -45.90
C ILE A 419 -4.10 18.87 -44.73
N GLY A 420 -3.40 19.37 -43.70
CA GLY A 420 -3.09 18.59 -42.49
C GLY A 420 -4.34 18.03 -41.81
N ARG A 421 -5.37 18.87 -41.64
CA ARG A 421 -6.68 18.46 -41.10
C ARG A 421 -7.39 17.44 -41.98
N SER A 422 -7.30 17.58 -43.31
CA SER A 422 -7.86 16.62 -44.26
C SER A 422 -7.24 15.24 -44.09
N TYR A 423 -5.90 15.16 -44.07
CA TYR A 423 -5.19 13.90 -43.83
C TYR A 423 -5.51 13.30 -42.46
N GLN A 424 -5.60 14.13 -41.41
CA GLN A 424 -5.94 13.66 -40.06
C GLN A 424 -7.36 13.06 -40.00
N LYS A 425 -8.36 13.71 -40.62
CA LYS A 425 -9.73 13.17 -40.69
C LYS A 425 -9.78 11.82 -41.42
N MET A 426 -8.91 11.64 -42.42
CA MET A 426 -8.73 10.39 -43.15
C MET A 426 -7.86 9.36 -42.40
N LYS A 427 -7.40 9.67 -41.18
CA LYS A 427 -6.48 8.86 -40.36
C LYS A 427 -5.08 8.67 -40.96
N PHE A 428 -4.69 9.48 -41.93
CA PHE A 428 -3.35 9.57 -42.50
C PHE A 428 -2.45 10.48 -41.64
N GLN A 429 -2.07 9.97 -40.47
CA GLN A 429 -1.43 10.76 -39.41
C GLN A 429 -0.01 11.20 -39.76
N HIS A 430 0.72 10.42 -40.56
CA HIS A 430 2.09 10.76 -40.95
C HIS A 430 2.08 11.95 -41.91
N GLU A 431 1.22 11.90 -42.92
CA GLU A 431 0.99 12.95 -43.89
C GLU A 431 0.48 14.22 -43.21
N ALA A 432 -0.48 14.10 -42.29
CA ALA A 432 -0.96 15.23 -41.50
C ALA A 432 0.19 15.92 -40.73
N ALA A 433 1.06 15.14 -40.10
CA ALA A 433 2.21 15.65 -39.35
C ALA A 433 3.21 16.42 -40.23
N VAL A 434 3.41 16.02 -41.48
CA VAL A 434 4.27 16.74 -42.43
C VAL A 434 3.74 18.16 -42.66
N TYR A 435 2.44 18.31 -42.92
CA TYR A 435 1.84 19.61 -43.16
C TYR A 435 1.80 20.49 -41.90
N TYR A 436 1.58 19.91 -40.72
CA TYR A 436 1.71 20.65 -39.46
C TYR A 436 3.15 21.08 -39.18
N LYS A 437 4.14 20.26 -39.54
CA LYS A 437 5.55 20.62 -39.42
C LYS A 437 5.93 21.78 -40.35
N ILE A 438 5.41 21.79 -41.59
CA ILE A 438 5.60 22.92 -42.51
C ILE A 438 5.09 24.24 -41.90
N LEU A 439 3.93 24.20 -41.24
CA LEU A 439 3.38 25.37 -40.52
C LEU A 439 4.31 25.86 -39.41
N GLN A 440 4.80 24.93 -38.59
CA GLN A 440 5.69 25.24 -37.48
C GLN A 440 7.07 25.73 -37.93
N GLU A 441 7.58 25.29 -39.08
CA GLU A 441 8.90 25.72 -39.56
C GLU A 441 8.86 27.03 -40.34
N ARG A 442 7.86 27.20 -41.22
CA ARG A 442 7.81 28.31 -42.19
C ARG A 442 6.83 29.43 -41.80
N PHE A 443 5.86 29.15 -40.94
CA PHE A 443 4.76 30.07 -40.61
C PHE A 443 4.56 30.19 -39.08
N GLN A 444 5.67 30.27 -38.34
CA GLN A 444 5.73 30.20 -36.86
C GLN A 444 4.75 31.13 -36.12
N ASN A 445 4.43 32.29 -36.70
CA ASN A 445 3.57 33.31 -36.08
C ASN A 445 2.10 33.25 -36.56
N SER A 446 1.74 32.30 -37.42
CA SER A 446 0.35 32.16 -37.90
C SER A 446 -0.55 31.48 -36.87
N ILE A 447 -1.83 31.88 -36.83
CA ILE A 447 -2.84 31.26 -35.97
C ILE A 447 -2.97 29.77 -36.29
N GLU A 448 -2.81 29.39 -37.56
CA GLU A 448 -2.85 28.02 -38.02
C GLU A 448 -1.66 27.18 -37.56
N ALA A 449 -0.45 27.76 -37.43
CA ALA A 449 0.69 27.07 -36.85
C ALA A 449 0.49 26.81 -35.35
N MET A 450 -0.16 27.75 -34.65
CA MET A 450 -0.56 27.57 -33.26
C MET A 450 -1.63 26.46 -33.14
N GLU A 451 -2.71 26.52 -33.92
CA GLU A 451 -3.78 25.51 -33.90
C GLU A 451 -3.29 24.11 -34.36
N ALA A 452 -2.31 24.04 -35.26
CA ALA A 452 -1.69 22.79 -35.68
C ALA A 452 -1.10 22.00 -34.50
N SER A 453 -0.53 22.67 -33.49
CA SER A 453 0.01 22.02 -32.27
C SER A 453 -1.08 21.30 -31.48
N PHE A 454 -2.28 21.88 -31.36
CA PHE A 454 -3.43 21.22 -30.72
C PHE A 454 -3.82 19.94 -31.47
N TRP A 455 -3.95 20.02 -32.79
CA TRP A 455 -4.35 18.88 -33.62
C TRP A 455 -3.29 17.77 -33.70
N LYS A 456 -2.00 18.12 -33.62
CA LYS A 456 -0.91 17.17 -33.38
C LYS A 456 -1.08 16.45 -32.04
N GLY A 457 -1.35 17.19 -30.96
CA GLY A 457 -1.62 16.60 -29.64
C GLY A 457 -2.79 15.60 -29.69
N MET A 458 -3.90 15.95 -30.35
CA MET A 458 -5.04 15.06 -30.56
C MET A 458 -4.67 13.79 -31.34
N SER A 459 -3.87 13.91 -32.40
CA SER A 459 -3.35 12.74 -33.14
C SER A 459 -2.51 11.81 -32.26
N ARG A 460 -1.69 12.38 -31.36
CA ARG A 460 -0.88 11.61 -30.40
C ARG A 460 -1.74 10.88 -29.36
N ILE A 461 -2.84 11.49 -28.89
CA ILE A 461 -3.84 10.83 -28.02
C ILE A 461 -4.44 9.61 -28.72
N GLU A 462 -4.86 9.73 -29.98
CA GLU A 462 -5.42 8.62 -30.75
C GLU A 462 -4.42 7.47 -30.93
N GLN A 463 -3.13 7.80 -31.06
CA GLN A 463 -2.02 6.84 -31.14
C GLN A 463 -1.57 6.28 -29.78
N ARG A 464 -2.21 6.68 -28.66
CA ARG A 464 -1.81 6.34 -27.28
C ARG A 464 -0.39 6.77 -26.92
N GLN A 465 0.14 7.80 -27.59
CA GLN A 465 1.45 8.38 -27.31
C GLN A 465 1.32 9.51 -26.28
N TRP A 466 1.01 9.14 -25.03
CA TRP A 466 0.58 10.04 -23.97
C TRP A 466 1.56 11.19 -23.68
N GLU A 467 2.85 10.89 -23.51
CA GLU A 467 3.89 11.91 -23.23
C GLU A 467 4.07 12.88 -24.40
N MET A 468 4.04 12.38 -25.64
CA MET A 468 4.14 13.23 -26.83
C MET A 468 2.92 14.13 -26.95
N ALA A 469 1.72 13.61 -26.67
CA ALA A 469 0.49 14.41 -26.66
C ALA A 469 0.59 15.57 -25.66
N ILE A 470 1.05 15.29 -24.44
CA ILE A 470 1.25 16.30 -23.39
C ILE A 470 2.20 17.41 -23.88
N ASN A 471 3.31 17.06 -24.52
CA ASN A 471 4.27 18.05 -25.02
C ASN A 471 3.68 18.93 -26.13
N GLU A 472 2.95 18.35 -27.07
CA GLU A 472 2.29 19.12 -28.16
C GLU A 472 1.19 20.04 -27.60
N PHE A 473 0.46 19.59 -26.58
CA PHE A 473 -0.54 20.41 -25.88
C PHE A 473 0.09 21.54 -25.05
N LYS A 474 1.21 21.29 -24.37
CA LYS A 474 1.98 22.35 -23.69
C LYS A 474 2.48 23.40 -24.68
N GLU A 475 2.95 22.97 -25.84
CA GLU A 475 3.38 23.89 -26.90
C GLU A 475 2.22 24.71 -27.44
N TYR A 476 1.05 24.10 -27.65
CA TYR A 476 -0.17 24.81 -28.03
C TYR A 476 -0.55 25.91 -27.02
N LEU A 477 -0.56 25.58 -25.73
CA LEU A 477 -0.88 26.53 -24.66
C LEU A 477 0.18 27.63 -24.49
N ARG A 478 1.46 27.34 -24.80
CA ARG A 478 2.56 28.31 -24.75
C ARG A 478 2.52 29.30 -25.90
N THR A 479 2.15 28.84 -27.10
CA THR A 479 2.23 29.61 -28.34
C THR A 479 0.97 30.38 -28.69
N SER A 480 -0.17 30.04 -28.06
CA SER A 480 -1.47 30.67 -28.32
C SER A 480 -1.86 31.65 -27.20
N PRO A 481 -1.92 32.97 -27.45
CA PRO A 481 -2.30 33.97 -26.43
C PRO A 481 -3.71 33.78 -25.87
N GLU A 482 -4.66 33.32 -26.69
CA GLU A 482 -6.02 32.92 -26.28
C GLU A 482 -6.37 31.57 -26.92
N PRO A 483 -6.06 30.43 -26.26
CA PRO A 483 -6.26 29.11 -26.83
C PRO A 483 -7.74 28.77 -26.99
N LYS A 484 -8.23 28.72 -28.24
CA LYS A 484 -9.60 28.29 -28.58
C LYS A 484 -10.03 26.98 -27.92
N PHE A 485 -9.11 26.02 -27.74
CA PHE A 485 -9.39 24.70 -27.17
C PHE A 485 -8.86 24.54 -25.74
N PHE A 486 -8.88 25.60 -24.92
CA PHE A 486 -8.29 25.60 -23.58
C PHE A 486 -8.80 24.45 -22.69
N ALA A 487 -10.10 24.35 -22.44
CA ALA A 487 -10.68 23.32 -21.57
C ALA A 487 -10.45 21.91 -22.14
N VAL A 488 -10.70 21.72 -23.45
CA VAL A 488 -10.46 20.45 -24.16
C VAL A 488 -9.02 19.98 -24.02
N THR A 489 -8.06 20.90 -24.17
CA THR A 489 -6.63 20.61 -24.04
C THR A 489 -6.31 20.09 -22.65
N HIS A 490 -6.79 20.76 -21.60
CA HIS A 490 -6.57 20.33 -20.22
C HIS A 490 -7.26 19.00 -19.91
N TYR A 491 -8.47 18.74 -20.41
CA TYR A 491 -9.12 17.42 -20.30
C TYR A 491 -8.31 16.30 -20.96
N LYS A 492 -7.74 16.55 -22.16
CA LYS A 492 -6.92 15.57 -22.88
C LYS A 492 -5.55 15.36 -22.23
N MET A 493 -4.95 16.41 -21.67
CA MET A 493 -3.74 16.29 -20.85
C MET A 493 -4.02 15.49 -19.57
N ALA A 494 -5.12 15.77 -18.87
CA ALA A 494 -5.54 15.01 -17.69
C ALA A 494 -5.76 13.52 -18.01
N GLN A 495 -6.44 13.22 -19.12
CA GLN A 495 -6.60 11.85 -19.62
C GLN A 495 -5.24 11.19 -19.92
N ALA A 496 -4.31 11.90 -20.54
CA ALA A 496 -2.97 11.38 -20.80
C ALA A 496 -2.19 11.11 -19.50
N TYR A 497 -2.27 12.03 -18.52
CA TYR A 497 -1.65 11.85 -17.20
C TYR A 497 -2.28 10.69 -16.41
N TYR A 498 -3.59 10.49 -16.50
CA TYR A 498 -4.28 9.33 -15.93
C TYR A 498 -3.77 8.01 -16.54
N GLN A 499 -3.61 7.93 -17.86
CA GLN A 499 -3.08 6.75 -18.55
C GLN A 499 -1.60 6.48 -18.22
N LEU A 500 -0.87 7.48 -17.73
CA LEU A 500 0.49 7.37 -17.21
C LEU A 500 0.54 7.09 -15.70
N GLU A 501 -0.61 6.82 -15.06
CA GLU A 501 -0.78 6.60 -13.62
C GLU A 501 -0.32 7.79 -12.75
N ARG A 502 -0.23 8.99 -13.32
CA ARG A 502 0.13 10.23 -12.61
C ARG A 502 -1.12 10.94 -12.11
N TYR A 503 -1.82 10.30 -11.18
CA TYR A 503 -3.15 10.71 -10.73
C TYR A 503 -3.20 12.11 -10.11
N ILE A 504 -2.17 12.53 -9.36
CA ILE A 504 -2.12 13.87 -8.74
C ILE A 504 -2.14 14.95 -9.82
N THR A 505 -1.26 14.86 -10.82
CA THR A 505 -1.24 15.80 -11.93
C THR A 505 -2.50 15.70 -12.78
N ALA A 506 -3.03 14.49 -12.99
CA ALA A 506 -4.28 14.31 -13.72
C ALA A 506 -5.44 15.06 -13.04
N LYS A 507 -5.51 15.04 -11.70
CA LYS A 507 -6.50 15.78 -10.92
C LYS A 507 -6.39 17.29 -11.17
N GLU A 508 -5.18 17.86 -11.06
CA GLU A 508 -4.95 19.30 -11.31
C GLU A 508 -5.46 19.73 -12.69
N PHE A 509 -5.11 18.98 -13.74
CA PHE A 509 -5.56 19.28 -15.10
C PHE A 509 -7.08 19.08 -15.29
N PHE A 510 -7.68 18.09 -14.63
CA PHE A 510 -9.14 17.93 -14.64
C PHE A 510 -9.86 19.08 -13.93
N GLU A 511 -9.31 19.59 -12.83
CA GLU A 511 -9.88 20.74 -12.10
C GLU A 511 -9.78 22.02 -12.92
N ILE A 512 -8.64 22.29 -13.56
CA ILE A 512 -8.48 23.44 -14.47
C ILE A 512 -9.49 23.36 -15.62
N ALA A 513 -9.62 22.18 -16.23
CA ALA A 513 -10.54 21.98 -17.35
C ALA A 513 -12.01 22.17 -16.93
N ARG A 514 -12.40 21.60 -15.79
CA ARG A 514 -13.77 21.71 -15.24
C ARG A 514 -14.13 23.14 -14.84
N ASN A 515 -13.17 23.90 -14.30
CA ASN A 515 -13.38 25.30 -13.93
C ASN A 515 -13.54 26.20 -15.17
N ALA A 516 -12.90 25.84 -16.29
CA ALA A 516 -13.04 26.57 -17.55
C ALA A 516 -14.35 26.23 -18.28
N GLU A 517 -14.74 24.94 -18.29
CA GLU A 517 -15.96 24.48 -18.98
C GLU A 517 -16.53 23.22 -18.27
N GLU A 518 -17.49 23.42 -17.38
CA GLU A 518 -18.01 22.34 -16.52
C GLU A 518 -18.79 21.26 -17.29
N ASP A 519 -19.50 21.67 -18.35
CA ASP A 519 -20.42 20.78 -19.08
C ASP A 519 -19.71 19.87 -20.09
N TYR A 520 -18.49 20.21 -20.52
CA TYR A 520 -17.77 19.46 -21.56
C TYR A 520 -17.60 17.98 -21.20
N ALA A 521 -17.23 17.68 -19.95
CA ALA A 521 -17.04 16.30 -19.52
C ALA A 521 -18.35 15.51 -19.45
N LYS A 522 -19.49 16.17 -19.25
CA LYS A 522 -20.78 15.51 -19.06
C LYS A 522 -21.23 14.78 -20.31
N ASP A 523 -20.72 15.13 -21.50
CA ASP A 523 -21.14 14.54 -22.77
C ASP A 523 -20.32 13.31 -23.21
N ASP A 524 -19.27 12.94 -22.46
CA ASP A 524 -18.41 11.78 -22.74
C ASP A 524 -18.31 10.83 -21.53
N PRO A 525 -18.92 9.62 -21.60
CA PRO A 525 -18.87 8.65 -20.49
C PRO A 525 -17.44 8.16 -20.18
N THR A 526 -16.54 8.16 -21.18
CA THR A 526 -15.13 7.76 -20.97
C THR A 526 -14.41 8.82 -20.16
N LEU A 527 -14.70 10.09 -20.43
CA LEU A 527 -14.13 11.22 -19.69
C LEU A 527 -14.63 11.25 -18.25
N LEU A 528 -15.94 11.09 -18.03
CA LEU A 528 -16.52 10.93 -16.69
C LEU A 528 -15.89 9.76 -15.92
N PHE A 529 -15.66 8.63 -16.59
CA PHE A 529 -15.01 7.48 -15.96
C PHE A 529 -13.57 7.79 -15.53
N HIS A 530 -12.73 8.31 -16.43
CA HIS A 530 -11.34 8.67 -16.10
C HIS A 530 -11.26 9.75 -15.03
N MET A 531 -12.16 10.73 -15.04
CA MET A 531 -12.25 11.72 -13.98
C MET A 531 -12.59 11.04 -12.65
N GLY A 532 -13.66 10.24 -12.60
CA GLY A 532 -14.08 9.53 -11.38
C GLY A 532 -12.98 8.65 -10.80
N GLU A 533 -12.28 7.86 -11.62
CA GLU A 533 -11.15 7.05 -11.17
C GLU A 533 -9.97 7.94 -10.72
N THR A 534 -9.72 9.06 -11.39
CA THR A 534 -8.66 10.00 -10.95
C THR A 534 -8.96 10.58 -9.57
N TYR A 535 -10.20 11.04 -9.33
CA TYR A 535 -10.57 11.53 -8.00
C TYR A 535 -10.53 10.41 -6.96
N TYR A 536 -10.92 9.18 -7.31
CA TYR A 536 -10.84 8.01 -6.45
C TYR A 536 -9.39 7.69 -6.03
N GLU A 537 -8.46 7.58 -6.98
CA GLU A 537 -7.04 7.30 -6.71
C GLU A 537 -6.35 8.41 -5.91
N ASN A 538 -6.86 9.65 -5.97
CA ASN A 538 -6.43 10.76 -5.12
C ASN A 538 -7.15 10.83 -3.76
N ALA A 539 -7.90 9.78 -3.38
CA ALA A 539 -8.69 9.70 -2.16
C ALA A 539 -9.77 10.80 -2.00
N ASP A 540 -10.16 11.47 -3.10
CA ASP A 540 -11.25 12.45 -3.15
C ASP A 540 -12.59 11.75 -3.42
N TYR A 541 -13.00 10.98 -2.42
CA TYR A 541 -14.12 10.04 -2.57
C TYR A 541 -15.48 10.72 -2.74
N VAL A 542 -15.63 11.96 -2.27
CA VAL A 542 -16.86 12.74 -2.41
C VAL A 542 -17.05 13.09 -3.88
N THR A 543 -16.05 13.73 -4.49
CA THR A 543 -16.11 14.15 -5.90
C THR A 543 -16.16 12.94 -6.83
N ALA A 544 -15.38 11.90 -6.55
CA ALA A 544 -15.41 10.67 -7.33
C ALA A 544 -16.81 10.04 -7.37
N ARG A 545 -17.50 9.99 -6.22
CA ARG A 545 -18.86 9.45 -6.11
C ARG A 545 -19.88 10.28 -6.89
N GLU A 546 -19.78 11.61 -6.84
CA GLU A 546 -20.65 12.50 -7.61
C GLU A 546 -20.50 12.26 -9.11
N ILE A 547 -19.26 12.19 -9.61
CA ILE A 547 -18.96 11.94 -11.02
C ILE A 547 -19.44 10.55 -11.45
N PHE A 548 -19.22 9.54 -10.64
CA PHE A 548 -19.68 8.18 -10.91
C PHE A 548 -21.20 8.05 -10.90
N ARG A 549 -21.91 8.75 -10.01
CA ARG A 549 -23.38 8.82 -10.03
C ARG A 549 -23.89 9.48 -11.30
N LEU A 550 -23.28 10.61 -11.69
CA LEU A 550 -23.62 11.30 -12.93
C LEU A 550 -23.42 10.40 -14.17
N LEU A 551 -22.32 9.63 -14.20
CA LEU A 551 -22.07 8.66 -15.26
C LEU A 551 -23.18 7.59 -15.34
N LEU A 552 -23.59 7.02 -14.21
CA LEU A 552 -24.65 6.02 -14.18
C LEU A 552 -26.03 6.59 -14.55
N GLU A 553 -26.32 7.83 -14.16
CA GLU A 553 -27.57 8.51 -14.46
C GLU A 553 -27.70 8.82 -15.96
N LYS A 554 -26.66 9.42 -16.55
CA LYS A 554 -26.69 9.86 -17.95
C LYS A 554 -26.39 8.73 -18.93
N TYR A 555 -25.54 7.78 -18.54
CA TYR A 555 -25.06 6.68 -19.39
C TYR A 555 -25.25 5.30 -18.73
N PRO A 556 -26.46 4.90 -18.33
CA PRO A 556 -26.68 3.63 -17.60
C PRO A 556 -26.25 2.37 -18.37
N LYS A 557 -26.13 2.46 -19.70
CA LYS A 557 -25.77 1.34 -20.59
C LYS A 557 -24.34 1.39 -21.13
N ALA A 558 -23.52 2.39 -20.75
CA ALA A 558 -22.13 2.45 -21.21
C ALA A 558 -21.29 1.30 -20.63
N ASP A 559 -20.20 0.94 -21.31
CA ASP A 559 -19.36 -0.20 -20.92
C ASP A 559 -18.80 -0.05 -19.50
N PHE A 560 -18.41 1.17 -19.11
CA PHE A 560 -17.86 1.47 -17.79
C PHE A 560 -18.92 1.49 -16.67
N SER A 561 -20.19 1.71 -16.97
CA SER A 561 -21.27 1.83 -15.98
C SER A 561 -21.38 0.59 -15.10
N LYS A 562 -21.04 -0.58 -15.65
CA LYS A 562 -21.00 -1.86 -14.92
C LYS A 562 -19.93 -1.87 -13.84
N LEU A 563 -18.73 -1.38 -14.17
CA LEU A 563 -17.60 -1.28 -13.24
C LEU A 563 -17.87 -0.17 -12.21
N VAL A 564 -18.42 0.96 -12.65
CA VAL A 564 -18.76 2.10 -11.78
C VAL A 564 -19.78 1.71 -10.72
N ALA A 565 -20.76 0.85 -11.04
CA ALA A 565 -21.70 0.34 -10.06
C ALA A 565 -21.02 -0.47 -8.94
N LEU A 566 -20.00 -1.28 -9.27
CA LEU A 566 -19.17 -1.96 -8.28
C LEU A 566 -18.29 -0.97 -7.49
N ARG A 567 -17.72 0.06 -8.14
CA ARG A 567 -16.97 1.12 -7.46
C ARG A 567 -17.79 1.81 -6.39
N LEU A 568 -19.06 2.13 -6.68
CA LEU A 568 -20.00 2.69 -5.70
C LEU A 568 -20.19 1.78 -4.48
N GLY A 569 -20.18 0.45 -4.66
CA GLY A 569 -20.13 -0.50 -3.54
C GLY A 569 -18.79 -0.47 -2.78
N ASP A 570 -17.67 -0.36 -3.49
CA ASP A 570 -16.33 -0.22 -2.87
C ASP A 570 -16.25 1.03 -1.97
N PHE A 571 -16.82 2.17 -2.39
CA PHE A 571 -16.90 3.37 -1.54
C PHE A 571 -17.68 3.11 -0.25
N LEU A 572 -18.84 2.44 -0.35
CA LEU A 572 -19.66 2.13 0.83
C LEU A 572 -18.92 1.18 1.78
N ARG A 573 -18.18 0.21 1.25
CA ARG A 573 -17.33 -0.69 2.04
C ARG A 573 -16.23 0.10 2.76
N ASP A 574 -15.55 1.00 2.06
CA ASP A 574 -14.43 1.77 2.63
C ASP A 574 -14.90 2.81 3.66
N GLU A 575 -16.17 3.22 3.60
CA GLU A 575 -16.87 3.98 4.66
C GLU A 575 -17.31 3.12 5.87
N GLY A 576 -17.09 1.80 5.82
CA GLY A 576 -17.56 0.85 6.84
C GLY A 576 -19.06 0.48 6.74
N LYS A 577 -19.77 0.96 5.71
CA LYS A 577 -21.19 0.64 5.45
C LYS A 577 -21.32 -0.64 4.66
N GLU A 578 -20.85 -1.73 5.24
CA GLU A 578 -20.72 -3.01 4.55
C GLU A 578 -22.06 -3.61 4.06
N ASN A 579 -23.16 -3.43 4.81
CA ASN A 579 -24.48 -3.92 4.38
C ASN A 579 -24.98 -3.20 3.13
N ASP A 580 -24.81 -1.88 3.08
CA ASP A 580 -25.16 -1.07 1.92
C ASP A 580 -24.26 -1.42 0.73
N ALA A 581 -22.98 -1.69 0.99
CA ALA A 581 -22.03 -2.17 -0.02
C ALA A 581 -22.48 -3.50 -0.62
N ILE A 582 -22.86 -4.48 0.21
CA ILE A 582 -23.39 -5.78 -0.26
C ILE A 582 -24.63 -5.57 -1.12
N LEU A 583 -25.55 -4.69 -0.72
CA LEU A 583 -26.75 -4.39 -1.51
C LEU A 583 -26.39 -3.75 -2.85
N ALA A 584 -25.46 -2.79 -2.86
CA ALA A 584 -24.96 -2.15 -4.07
C ALA A 584 -24.31 -3.17 -5.01
N TYR A 585 -23.48 -4.08 -4.49
CA TYR A 585 -22.88 -5.15 -5.27
C TYR A 585 -23.94 -6.11 -5.82
N LYS A 586 -24.95 -6.51 -5.03
CA LYS A 586 -26.05 -7.38 -5.48
C LYS A 586 -26.84 -6.75 -6.63
N ASN A 587 -27.15 -5.46 -6.52
CA ASN A 587 -27.78 -4.71 -7.60
C ASN A 587 -26.87 -4.66 -8.84
N ALA A 588 -25.57 -4.41 -8.64
CA ALA A 588 -24.54 -4.35 -9.68
C ALA A 588 -24.20 -5.70 -10.33
N ILE A 589 -24.70 -6.85 -9.85
CA ILE A 589 -24.49 -8.15 -10.52
C ILE A 589 -25.76 -8.71 -11.17
N SER A 590 -26.95 -8.20 -10.81
CA SER A 590 -28.24 -8.70 -11.29
C SER A 590 -28.52 -8.48 -12.80
N SER A 591 -27.76 -7.59 -13.45
CA SER A 591 -28.05 -7.10 -14.81
C SER A 591 -26.83 -7.05 -15.74
N TYR A 592 -25.71 -7.72 -15.40
CA TYR A 592 -24.41 -7.46 -16.04
C TYR A 592 -23.66 -8.70 -16.55
N THR A 593 -22.53 -8.45 -17.23
CA THR A 593 -21.67 -9.48 -17.86
C THR A 593 -21.05 -10.41 -16.82
N ARG A 594 -20.73 -11.64 -17.25
CA ARG A 594 -20.12 -12.71 -16.43
C ARG A 594 -18.97 -12.23 -15.55
N GLU A 595 -18.05 -11.42 -16.10
CA GLU A 595 -16.89 -10.89 -15.37
C GLU A 595 -17.26 -9.99 -14.19
N ILE A 596 -18.22 -9.07 -14.38
CA ILE A 596 -18.70 -8.16 -13.35
C ILE A 596 -19.45 -8.94 -12.26
N ALA A 597 -20.23 -9.95 -12.65
CA ALA A 597 -20.89 -10.84 -11.71
C ALA A 597 -19.88 -11.57 -10.80
N LEU A 598 -18.75 -12.04 -11.35
CA LEU A 598 -17.69 -12.67 -10.57
C LEU A 598 -17.02 -11.70 -9.60
N LEU A 599 -16.70 -10.50 -10.07
CA LEU A 599 -16.08 -9.48 -9.23
C LEU A 599 -17.00 -9.07 -8.08
N GLY A 600 -18.27 -8.82 -8.35
CA GLY A 600 -19.26 -8.49 -7.31
C GLY A 600 -19.49 -9.63 -6.32
N LYS A 601 -19.64 -10.89 -6.78
CA LYS A 601 -19.72 -12.06 -5.90
C LYS A 601 -18.50 -12.18 -4.99
N LEU A 602 -17.31 -12.01 -5.56
CA LEU A 602 -16.06 -12.04 -4.80
C LEU A 602 -16.01 -10.94 -3.74
N ARG A 603 -16.41 -9.69 -4.08
CA ARG A 603 -16.46 -8.57 -3.13
C ARG A 603 -17.44 -8.84 -1.98
N ILE A 604 -18.61 -9.40 -2.26
CA ILE A 604 -19.58 -9.81 -1.23
C ILE A 604 -18.98 -10.88 -0.32
N ALA A 605 -18.44 -11.96 -0.89
CA ALA A 605 -17.82 -13.04 -0.11
C ALA A 605 -16.66 -12.54 0.76
N ASN A 606 -15.87 -11.57 0.28
CA ASN A 606 -14.76 -10.97 1.04
C ASN A 606 -15.23 -10.20 2.28
N ILE A 607 -16.38 -9.53 2.19
CA ILE A 607 -16.99 -8.84 3.33
C ILE A 607 -17.51 -9.89 4.32
N GLN A 608 -18.31 -10.83 3.83
CA GLN A 608 -18.89 -11.91 4.65
C GLN A 608 -17.83 -12.73 5.39
N ALA A 609 -16.70 -13.03 4.75
CA ALA A 609 -15.58 -13.75 5.34
C ALA A 609 -14.94 -13.04 6.54
N LYS A 610 -15.03 -11.71 6.63
CA LYS A 610 -14.40 -10.91 7.69
C LYS A 610 -15.30 -10.64 8.88
N ARG A 611 -16.58 -11.01 8.83
CA ARG A 611 -17.57 -10.70 9.87
C ARG A 611 -17.58 -11.77 10.97
N PRO A 612 -17.01 -11.49 12.16
CA PRO A 612 -16.99 -12.45 13.25
C PRO A 612 -18.41 -12.70 13.76
N TYR A 613 -18.64 -13.87 14.37
CA TYR A 613 -19.89 -14.26 15.05
C TYR A 613 -21.13 -14.46 14.15
N SER A 614 -20.94 -14.61 12.83
CA SER A 614 -22.01 -14.96 11.89
C SER A 614 -21.63 -16.17 11.03
N ASP A 615 -22.63 -16.94 10.59
CA ASP A 615 -22.43 -18.05 9.65
C ASP A 615 -22.17 -17.57 8.21
N GLU A 616 -22.11 -16.25 7.98
CA GLU A 616 -21.84 -15.65 6.66
C GLU A 616 -20.48 -16.09 6.10
N HIS A 617 -19.51 -16.44 6.96
CA HIS A 617 -18.22 -16.98 6.51
C HIS A 617 -18.38 -18.34 5.78
N LEU A 618 -19.39 -19.15 6.11
CA LEU A 618 -19.69 -20.40 5.41
C LEU A 618 -20.29 -20.13 4.02
N GLU A 619 -21.14 -19.10 3.91
CA GLU A 619 -21.64 -18.61 2.63
C GLU A 619 -20.48 -18.12 1.75
N ALA A 620 -19.56 -17.33 2.32
CA ALA A 620 -18.38 -16.86 1.63
C ALA A 620 -17.53 -18.02 1.08
N ILE A 621 -17.31 -19.07 1.89
CA ILE A 621 -16.60 -20.29 1.47
C ILE A 621 -17.32 -20.97 0.29
N THR A 622 -18.65 -21.01 0.32
CA THR A 622 -19.47 -21.60 -0.76
C THR A 622 -19.36 -20.77 -2.03
N VAL A 623 -19.38 -19.44 -1.93
CA VAL A 623 -19.19 -18.54 -3.08
C VAL A 623 -17.78 -18.68 -3.66
N TYR A 624 -16.75 -18.77 -2.82
CA TYR A 624 -15.39 -19.01 -3.31
C TYR A 624 -15.27 -20.34 -4.07
N ASP A 625 -15.91 -21.40 -3.57
CA ASP A 625 -15.98 -22.70 -4.24
C ASP A 625 -16.75 -22.63 -5.57
N GLU A 626 -17.84 -21.87 -5.61
CA GLU A 626 -18.62 -21.65 -6.83
C GLU A 626 -17.76 -20.94 -7.90
N ILE A 627 -17.08 -19.85 -7.53
CA ILE A 627 -16.22 -19.08 -8.44
C ILE A 627 -15.11 -19.97 -9.00
N HIS A 628 -14.42 -20.71 -8.12
CA HIS A 628 -13.33 -21.60 -8.51
C HIS A 628 -13.80 -22.76 -9.41
N ARG A 629 -14.95 -23.38 -9.09
CA ARG A 629 -15.48 -24.53 -9.83
C ARG A 629 -16.01 -24.14 -11.22
N LEU A 630 -16.76 -23.04 -11.31
CA LEU A 630 -17.45 -22.66 -12.54
C LEU A 630 -16.58 -21.79 -13.47
N TYR A 631 -15.50 -21.19 -12.94
CA TYR A 631 -14.68 -20.20 -13.65
C TYR A 631 -13.16 -20.36 -13.41
N PRO A 632 -12.59 -21.59 -13.52
CA PRO A 632 -11.25 -21.90 -13.03
C PRO A 632 -10.11 -21.09 -13.68
N GLU A 633 -10.27 -20.67 -14.93
CA GLU A 633 -9.27 -19.92 -15.70
C GLU A 633 -9.22 -18.41 -15.40
N THR A 634 -10.12 -17.92 -14.53
CA THR A 634 -10.23 -16.48 -14.26
C THR A 634 -9.28 -16.03 -13.15
N PRO A 635 -8.75 -14.79 -13.20
CA PRO A 635 -7.99 -14.21 -12.08
C PRO A 635 -8.74 -14.26 -10.75
N GLN A 636 -10.06 -14.14 -10.80
CA GLN A 636 -10.97 -14.19 -9.65
C GLN A 636 -11.02 -15.58 -9.01
N ALA A 637 -10.91 -16.67 -9.79
CA ALA A 637 -10.82 -18.03 -9.23
C ALA A 637 -9.54 -18.24 -8.43
N LYS A 638 -8.41 -17.74 -8.93
CA LYS A 638 -7.14 -17.73 -8.19
C LYS A 638 -7.27 -16.96 -6.87
N GLU A 639 -7.85 -15.76 -6.90
CA GLU A 639 -8.08 -14.96 -5.69
C GLU A 639 -9.06 -15.66 -4.72
N ALA A 640 -10.16 -16.21 -5.22
CA ALA A 640 -11.16 -16.93 -4.43
C ALA A 640 -10.55 -18.14 -3.70
N LEU A 641 -9.70 -18.93 -4.37
CA LEU A 641 -9.05 -20.08 -3.75
C LEU A 641 -8.13 -19.67 -2.58
N LEU A 642 -7.36 -18.60 -2.77
CA LEU A 642 -6.52 -18.04 -1.69
C LEU A 642 -7.38 -17.55 -0.53
N ARG A 643 -8.42 -16.75 -0.83
CA ARG A 643 -9.30 -16.18 0.19
C ARG A 643 -10.07 -17.25 0.96
N LYS A 644 -10.46 -18.35 0.29
CA LYS A 644 -11.04 -19.51 0.96
C LYS A 644 -10.07 -20.10 1.98
N GLY A 645 -8.82 -20.34 1.59
CA GLY A 645 -7.78 -20.86 2.50
C GLY A 645 -7.61 -19.96 3.73
N LEU A 646 -7.47 -18.65 3.53
CA LEU A 646 -7.32 -17.67 4.62
C LEU A 646 -8.57 -17.56 5.51
N THR A 647 -9.77 -17.66 4.93
CA THR A 647 -11.02 -17.66 5.69
C THR A 647 -11.10 -18.91 6.56
N LEU A 648 -10.77 -20.09 6.02
CA LEU A 648 -10.73 -21.32 6.81
C LEU A 648 -9.72 -21.23 7.96
N THR A 649 -8.55 -20.61 7.74
CA THR A 649 -7.57 -20.32 8.80
C THR A 649 -8.18 -19.45 9.90
N LEU A 650 -8.84 -18.34 9.53
CA LEU A 650 -9.39 -17.36 10.47
C LEU A 650 -10.41 -17.98 11.43
N TYR A 651 -11.23 -18.93 10.96
CA TYR A 651 -12.25 -19.59 11.75
C TYR A 651 -11.82 -20.96 12.32
N GLY A 652 -10.52 -21.28 12.28
CA GLY A 652 -9.98 -22.49 12.92
C GLY A 652 -10.32 -23.81 12.22
N TYR A 653 -10.74 -23.78 10.96
CA TYR A 653 -10.94 -24.98 10.14
C TYR A 653 -9.61 -25.51 9.59
N TYR A 654 -8.65 -25.77 10.48
CA TYR A 654 -7.24 -25.97 10.17
C TYR A 654 -6.97 -27.01 9.08
N ALA A 655 -7.55 -28.22 9.20
CA ALA A 655 -7.34 -29.28 8.21
C ALA A 655 -7.86 -28.91 6.81
N ARG A 656 -9.01 -28.22 6.73
CA ARG A 656 -9.58 -27.73 5.46
C ARG A 656 -8.74 -26.58 4.90
N ALA A 657 -8.22 -25.71 5.76
CA ALA A 657 -7.34 -24.61 5.38
C ALA A 657 -6.05 -25.13 4.76
N ILE A 658 -5.35 -26.06 5.41
CA ILE A 658 -4.12 -26.70 4.92
C ILE A 658 -4.37 -27.27 3.52
N LYS A 659 -5.38 -28.13 3.36
CA LYS A 659 -5.71 -28.75 2.07
C LYS A 659 -5.99 -27.72 0.96
N THR A 660 -6.66 -26.62 1.31
CA THR A 660 -6.98 -25.55 0.35
C THR A 660 -5.73 -24.77 -0.06
N LEU A 661 -4.87 -24.45 0.90
CA LEU A 661 -3.61 -23.72 0.67
C LEU A 661 -2.59 -24.58 -0.07
N GLU A 662 -2.51 -25.88 0.21
CA GLU A 662 -1.74 -26.86 -0.58
C GLU A 662 -2.16 -26.84 -2.05
N SER A 663 -3.47 -26.95 -2.31
CA SER A 663 -4.00 -26.88 -3.67
C SER A 663 -3.68 -25.54 -4.35
N PHE A 664 -3.65 -24.43 -3.60
CA PHE A 664 -3.25 -23.13 -4.12
C PHE A 664 -1.76 -23.09 -4.49
N MET A 665 -0.88 -23.63 -3.65
CA MET A 665 0.56 -23.73 -3.95
C MET A 665 0.83 -24.58 -5.19
N GLU A 666 0.17 -25.73 -5.31
CA GLU A 666 0.32 -26.64 -6.45
C GLU A 666 -0.14 -26.00 -7.77
N LYS A 667 -1.27 -25.29 -7.75
CA LYS A 667 -1.85 -24.67 -8.94
C LYS A 667 -1.17 -23.37 -9.35
N TYR A 668 -0.66 -22.61 -8.39
CA TYR A 668 -0.12 -21.26 -8.62
C TYR A 668 1.30 -21.07 -8.04
N PRO A 669 2.29 -21.90 -8.41
CA PRO A 669 3.64 -21.87 -7.83
C PRO A 669 4.39 -20.55 -8.07
N GLN A 670 4.05 -19.82 -9.14
CA GLN A 670 4.66 -18.53 -9.47
C GLN A 670 3.99 -17.33 -8.78
N ASN A 671 2.94 -17.56 -7.99
CA ASN A 671 2.27 -16.49 -7.26
C ASN A 671 3.22 -15.86 -6.23
N VAL A 672 3.15 -14.54 -6.07
CA VAL A 672 4.01 -13.77 -5.15
C VAL A 672 3.92 -14.31 -3.72
N TYR A 673 2.75 -14.71 -3.23
CA TYR A 673 2.58 -15.25 -1.88
C TYR A 673 3.22 -16.64 -1.71
N VAL A 674 3.27 -17.44 -2.77
CA VAL A 674 3.95 -18.75 -2.75
C VAL A 674 5.45 -18.54 -2.80
N ARG A 675 5.95 -17.71 -3.74
CA ARG A 675 7.38 -17.41 -3.88
C ARG A 675 7.99 -16.72 -2.66
N ARG A 676 7.20 -15.93 -1.92
CA ARG A 676 7.59 -15.27 -0.67
C ARG A 676 7.35 -16.13 0.57
N ASN A 677 7.02 -17.41 0.41
CA ASN A 677 6.79 -18.36 1.50
C ASN A 677 5.58 -18.06 2.42
N VAL A 678 4.73 -17.09 2.07
CA VAL A 678 3.57 -16.69 2.90
C VAL A 678 2.54 -17.81 3.00
N ILE A 679 2.32 -18.57 1.92
CA ILE A 679 1.36 -19.68 1.94
C ILE A 679 1.89 -20.84 2.80
N GLN A 680 3.18 -21.13 2.72
CA GLN A 680 3.82 -22.13 3.58
C GLN A 680 3.73 -21.74 5.06
N GLU A 681 4.01 -20.48 5.40
CA GLU A 681 3.85 -19.99 6.77
C GLU A 681 2.40 -20.13 7.27
N ASN A 682 1.41 -19.89 6.41
CA ASN A 682 0.01 -20.13 6.77
C ASN A 682 -0.29 -21.62 6.98
N ILE A 683 0.28 -22.51 6.17
CA ILE A 683 0.16 -23.96 6.38
C ILE A 683 0.76 -24.34 7.74
N ASP A 684 1.95 -23.82 8.07
CA ASP A 684 2.62 -24.10 9.34
C ASP A 684 1.79 -23.62 10.55
N GLU A 685 1.21 -22.42 10.48
CA GLU A 685 0.31 -21.88 11.52
C GLU A 685 -0.97 -22.72 11.67
N ASN A 686 -1.55 -23.20 10.56
CA ASN A 686 -2.71 -24.08 10.63
C ASN A 686 -2.34 -25.46 11.20
N LEU A 687 -1.17 -26.01 10.87
CA LEU A 687 -0.69 -27.27 11.45
C LEU A 687 -0.47 -27.14 12.95
N LYS A 688 0.11 -26.02 13.39
CA LYS A 688 0.19 -25.67 14.81
C LYS A 688 -1.18 -25.63 15.44
N GLY A 689 -2.12 -24.89 14.86
CA GLY A 689 -3.49 -24.79 15.36
C GLY A 689 -4.18 -26.15 15.51
N LEU A 690 -4.01 -27.02 14.50
CA LEU A 690 -4.56 -28.37 14.49
C LEU A 690 -3.98 -29.26 15.60
N ILE A 691 -2.65 -29.32 15.71
CA ILE A 691 -1.97 -30.14 16.72
C ILE A 691 -2.28 -29.62 18.13
N ASP A 692 -2.18 -28.30 18.35
CA ASP A 692 -2.47 -27.67 19.64
C ASP A 692 -3.94 -27.91 20.05
N GLN A 693 -4.88 -27.94 19.10
CA GLN A 693 -6.29 -28.25 19.36
C GLN A 693 -6.46 -29.68 19.85
N TYR A 694 -5.89 -30.67 19.15
CA TYR A 694 -5.97 -32.06 19.58
C TYR A 694 -5.29 -32.28 20.93
N PHE A 695 -4.17 -31.60 21.18
CA PHE A 695 -3.48 -31.67 22.46
C PHE A 695 -4.34 -31.14 23.62
N ARG A 696 -5.05 -30.01 23.43
CA ARG A 696 -5.98 -29.47 24.43
C ARG A 696 -7.19 -30.38 24.70
N GLN A 697 -7.61 -31.13 23.70
CA GLN A 697 -8.71 -32.10 23.82
C GLN A 697 -8.27 -33.45 24.40
N ASP A 698 -6.97 -33.62 24.67
CA ASP A 698 -6.31 -34.88 25.02
C ASP A 698 -6.56 -36.02 24.01
N ASP A 699 -6.85 -35.67 22.75
CA ASP A 699 -7.03 -36.61 21.64
C ASP A 699 -5.66 -36.98 21.06
N THR A 700 -4.95 -37.84 21.79
CA THR A 700 -3.58 -38.27 21.45
C THR A 700 -3.51 -38.99 20.11
N LEU A 701 -4.56 -39.76 19.76
CA LEU A 701 -4.61 -40.52 18.52
C LEU A 701 -4.75 -39.59 17.31
N ALA A 702 -5.68 -38.63 17.35
CA ALA A 702 -5.85 -37.66 16.27
C ALA A 702 -4.61 -36.79 16.09
N LEU A 703 -3.95 -36.41 17.20
CA LEU A 703 -2.70 -35.65 17.17
C LEU A 703 -1.60 -36.42 16.44
N VAL A 704 -1.32 -37.67 16.86
CA VAL A 704 -0.28 -38.50 16.25
C VAL A 704 -0.59 -38.81 14.78
N SER A 705 -1.86 -39.03 14.44
CA SER A 705 -2.29 -39.19 13.04
C SER A 705 -1.99 -37.94 12.21
N ALA A 706 -2.38 -36.76 12.69
CA ALA A 706 -2.11 -35.50 11.99
C ALA A 706 -0.61 -35.24 11.83
N TYR A 707 0.18 -35.50 12.87
CA TYR A 707 1.64 -35.42 12.77
C TYR A 707 2.18 -36.34 11.68
N SER A 708 1.75 -37.61 11.66
CA SER A 708 2.19 -38.60 10.67
C SER A 708 1.89 -38.15 9.23
N ASP A 709 0.67 -37.66 8.99
CA ASP A 709 0.21 -37.22 7.66
C ASP A 709 1.05 -36.06 7.10
N TYR A 710 1.54 -35.18 7.98
CA TYR A 710 2.25 -33.95 7.59
C TYR A 710 3.76 -34.01 7.83
N LYS A 711 4.27 -35.05 8.51
CA LYS A 711 5.68 -35.18 8.93
C LYS A 711 6.65 -34.96 7.78
N ALA A 712 6.46 -35.70 6.69
CA ALA A 712 7.36 -35.68 5.54
C ALA A 712 7.34 -34.36 4.75
N LYS A 713 6.21 -33.65 4.77
CA LYS A 713 6.03 -32.42 3.98
C LYS A 713 6.49 -31.17 4.72
N TYR A 714 6.11 -31.05 5.99
CA TYR A 714 6.19 -29.76 6.70
C TYR A 714 7.01 -29.83 7.99
N LEU A 715 7.06 -31.00 8.63
CA LEU A 715 7.51 -31.02 10.02
C LEU A 715 9.03 -31.14 10.20
N PHE A 716 9.77 -31.40 9.12
CA PHE A 716 11.24 -31.43 9.16
C PHE A 716 11.86 -30.05 9.45
N ASN A 717 11.24 -28.95 8.99
CA ASN A 717 11.69 -27.58 9.24
C ASN A 717 10.66 -26.77 10.04
N PHE A 718 9.81 -27.45 10.82
CA PHE A 718 8.71 -26.81 11.52
C PHE A 718 9.21 -25.78 12.53
N ARG A 719 8.70 -24.55 12.49
CA ARG A 719 9.22 -23.47 13.36
C ARG A 719 8.70 -23.49 14.80
N PHE A 720 7.69 -24.30 15.11
CA PHE A 720 7.05 -24.29 16.44
C PHE A 720 7.52 -25.47 17.31
N ASP A 721 8.53 -25.21 18.13
CA ASP A 721 9.10 -26.20 19.04
C ASP A 721 8.09 -26.75 20.06
N THR A 722 7.20 -25.89 20.56
CA THR A 722 6.17 -26.28 21.55
C THR A 722 5.21 -27.33 20.98
N THR A 723 4.82 -27.19 19.72
CA THR A 723 3.91 -28.11 19.03
C THR A 723 4.59 -29.45 18.73
N LEU A 724 5.88 -29.46 18.36
CA LEU A 724 6.64 -30.70 18.25
C LEU A 724 6.84 -31.37 19.61
N PHE A 725 7.03 -30.59 20.67
CA PHE A 725 7.10 -31.12 22.04
C PHE A 725 5.79 -31.79 22.44
N GLN A 726 4.64 -31.14 22.20
CA GLN A 726 3.31 -31.73 22.40
C GLN A 726 3.13 -33.03 21.62
N THR A 727 3.67 -33.06 20.40
CA THR A 727 3.69 -34.27 19.57
C THR A 727 4.49 -35.39 20.22
N ALA A 728 5.69 -35.10 20.74
CA ALA A 728 6.51 -36.09 21.46
C ALA A 728 5.75 -36.65 22.68
N VAL A 729 5.12 -35.78 23.47
CA VAL A 729 4.30 -36.17 24.62
C VAL A 729 3.16 -37.11 24.21
N ALA A 730 2.47 -36.82 23.10
CA ALA A 730 1.38 -37.66 22.60
C ALA A 730 1.88 -39.03 22.10
N HIS A 731 3.03 -39.08 21.42
CA HIS A 731 3.65 -40.35 21.00
C HIS A 731 4.02 -41.21 22.21
N ARG A 732 4.59 -40.60 23.26
CA ARG A 732 4.91 -41.30 24.51
C ARG A 732 3.67 -41.89 25.16
N LYS A 733 2.59 -41.11 25.29
CA LYS A 733 1.31 -41.58 25.85
C LYS A 733 0.74 -42.80 25.11
N LEU A 734 1.03 -42.94 23.81
CA LEU A 734 0.63 -44.11 23.00
C LEU A 734 1.66 -45.27 23.00
N GLY A 735 2.79 -45.11 23.69
CA GLY A 735 3.86 -46.12 23.76
C GLY A 735 4.85 -46.10 22.59
N PHE A 736 4.82 -45.08 21.72
CA PHE A 736 5.76 -44.90 20.61
C PHE A 736 7.06 -44.25 21.10
N TYR A 737 7.81 -44.97 21.93
CA TYR A 737 8.97 -44.43 22.65
C TYR A 737 10.14 -44.07 21.74
N GLU A 738 10.42 -44.84 20.69
CA GLU A 738 11.54 -44.53 19.77
C GLU A 738 11.25 -43.26 18.98
N GLU A 739 10.04 -43.13 18.45
CA GLU A 739 9.58 -41.95 17.73
C GLU A 739 9.58 -40.72 18.64
N THR A 740 9.19 -40.89 19.90
CA THR A 740 9.29 -39.83 20.92
C THR A 740 10.73 -39.37 21.07
N LEU A 741 11.67 -40.30 21.28
CA LEU A 741 13.09 -39.98 21.44
C LEU A 741 13.69 -39.33 20.19
N ASP A 742 13.25 -39.70 18.99
CA ASP A 742 13.67 -39.06 17.75
C ASP A 742 13.19 -37.62 17.64
N ILE A 743 11.93 -37.34 17.97
CA ILE A 743 11.39 -35.97 18.01
C ILE A 743 12.13 -35.14 19.06
N LEU A 744 12.34 -35.69 20.26
CA LEU A 744 13.04 -34.99 21.33
C LEU A 744 14.51 -34.71 20.97
N ARG A 745 15.22 -35.66 20.35
CA ARG A 745 16.60 -35.46 19.88
C ARG A 745 16.67 -34.37 18.82
N PHE A 746 15.70 -34.31 17.92
CA PHE A 746 15.59 -33.22 16.96
C PHE A 746 15.41 -31.87 17.67
N LEU A 747 14.52 -31.79 18.67
CA LEU A 747 14.31 -30.58 19.47
C LEU A 747 15.55 -30.19 20.28
N GLU A 748 16.31 -31.14 20.83
CA GLU A 748 17.56 -30.86 21.56
C GLU A 748 18.58 -30.08 20.72
N THR A 749 18.63 -30.29 19.41
CA THR A 749 19.60 -29.62 18.54
C THR A 749 19.33 -28.14 18.30
N ARG A 750 18.10 -27.67 18.52
CA ARG A 750 17.65 -26.32 18.14
C ARG A 750 16.98 -25.53 19.26
N SER A 751 16.58 -26.20 20.33
CA SER A 751 15.74 -25.63 21.36
C SER A 751 16.55 -25.31 22.64
N GLY A 752 16.37 -24.09 23.15
CA GLY A 752 17.05 -23.57 24.34
C GLY A 752 16.07 -23.08 25.40
N GLY A 753 16.59 -22.59 26.52
CA GLY A 753 15.75 -22.07 27.61
C GLY A 753 14.77 -23.13 28.17
N THR A 754 13.55 -22.70 28.48
CA THR A 754 12.52 -23.52 29.13
C THR A 754 12.13 -24.75 28.31
N ILE A 755 12.08 -24.64 26.98
CA ILE A 755 11.68 -25.78 26.15
C ILE A 755 12.78 -26.84 26.10
N GLY A 756 14.06 -26.43 26.09
CA GLY A 756 15.18 -27.35 26.20
C GLY A 756 15.20 -28.09 27.55
N GLU A 757 14.79 -27.41 28.63
CA GLU A 757 14.60 -28.03 29.95
C GLU A 757 13.47 -29.07 29.93
N LEU A 758 12.31 -28.74 29.34
CA LEU A 758 11.17 -29.66 29.17
C LEU A 758 11.53 -30.89 28.31
N VAL A 759 12.30 -30.69 27.24
CA VAL A 759 12.75 -31.78 26.35
C VAL A 759 13.60 -32.80 27.12
N GLN A 760 14.49 -32.35 28.02
CA GLN A 760 15.29 -33.27 28.85
C GLN A 760 14.41 -34.08 29.82
N LEU A 761 13.40 -33.45 30.42
CA LEU A 761 12.50 -34.12 31.36
C LEU A 761 11.60 -35.14 30.65
N GLU A 762 11.03 -34.76 29.51
CA GLU A 762 10.21 -35.67 28.71
C GLU A 762 11.04 -36.85 28.19
N LYS A 763 12.31 -36.62 27.85
CA LYS A 763 13.26 -37.68 27.46
C LYS A 763 13.53 -38.64 28.62
N ALA A 764 13.79 -38.13 29.81
CA ALA A 764 13.99 -38.96 31.00
C ALA A 764 12.73 -39.76 31.36
N LEU A 765 11.54 -39.15 31.28
CA LEU A 765 10.26 -39.81 31.50
C LEU A 765 10.00 -40.92 30.46
N THR A 766 10.27 -40.64 29.19
CA THR A 766 10.14 -41.61 28.10
C THR A 766 11.05 -42.81 28.33
N LEU A 767 12.30 -42.60 28.74
CA LEU A 767 13.25 -43.68 29.04
C LEU A 767 12.84 -44.49 30.27
N LEU A 768 12.26 -43.85 31.28
CA LEU A 768 11.69 -44.54 32.43
C LEU A 768 10.57 -45.50 31.99
N GLU A 769 9.62 -45.03 31.18
CA GLU A 769 8.50 -45.85 30.68
C GLU A 769 8.95 -46.94 29.69
N LYS A 770 10.04 -46.70 28.95
CA LYS A 770 10.72 -47.69 28.10
C LYS A 770 11.55 -48.72 28.89
N GLU A 771 11.66 -48.59 30.22
CA GLU A 771 12.50 -49.42 31.11
C GLU A 771 14.03 -49.27 30.92
N ASP A 772 14.49 -48.21 30.26
CA ASP A 772 15.93 -47.85 30.23
C ASP A 772 16.29 -46.99 31.45
N LEU A 773 16.26 -47.63 32.61
CA LEU A 773 16.41 -46.96 33.91
C LEU A 773 17.81 -46.35 34.12
N THR A 774 18.82 -46.86 33.42
CA THR A 774 20.20 -46.34 33.56
C THR A 774 20.34 -45.01 32.85
N GLU A 775 19.86 -44.93 31.59
CA GLU A 775 19.92 -43.68 30.85
C GLU A 775 18.93 -42.66 31.38
N ALA A 776 17.73 -43.06 31.78
CA ALA A 776 16.77 -42.19 32.47
C ALA A 776 17.42 -41.51 33.70
N ARG A 777 18.15 -42.28 34.51
CA ARG A 777 18.88 -41.76 35.68
C ARG A 777 19.97 -40.77 35.26
N ASN A 778 20.78 -41.11 34.25
CA ASN A 778 21.88 -40.26 33.79
C ASN A 778 21.36 -38.90 33.29
N ILE A 779 20.30 -38.91 32.47
CA ILE A 779 19.67 -37.69 31.95
C ILE A 779 19.08 -36.86 33.08
N THR A 780 18.34 -37.46 34.00
CA THR A 780 17.72 -36.74 35.12
C THR A 780 18.76 -36.14 36.07
N ALA A 781 19.82 -36.88 36.39
CA ALA A 781 20.93 -36.36 37.20
C ALA A 781 21.68 -35.24 36.48
N GLY A 782 21.93 -35.39 35.18
CA GLY A 782 22.52 -34.35 34.34
C GLY A 782 21.67 -33.08 34.26
N PHE A 783 20.34 -33.23 34.19
CA PHE A 783 19.39 -32.12 34.25
C PHE A 783 19.52 -31.35 35.57
N LEU A 784 19.50 -32.03 36.71
CA LEU A 784 19.61 -31.40 38.04
C LEU A 784 20.96 -30.70 38.24
N GLN A 785 22.04 -31.25 37.66
CA GLN A 785 23.35 -30.62 37.70
C GLN A 785 23.41 -29.38 36.80
N LYS A 786 22.83 -29.45 35.60
CA LYS A 786 22.90 -28.38 34.59
C LYS A 786 21.92 -27.24 34.88
N TYR A 787 20.77 -27.53 35.50
CA TYR A 787 19.69 -26.58 35.75
C TYR A 787 19.24 -26.57 37.22
N PRO A 788 20.12 -26.23 38.17
CA PRO A 788 19.80 -26.29 39.61
C PRO A 788 18.74 -25.28 40.08
N ALA A 789 18.46 -24.26 39.25
CA ALA A 789 17.43 -23.25 39.48
C ALA A 789 16.24 -23.39 38.50
N SER A 790 16.09 -24.54 37.84
CA SER A 790 14.95 -24.79 36.95
C SER A 790 13.65 -24.76 37.75
N PRO A 791 12.55 -24.20 37.21
CA PRO A 791 11.23 -24.33 37.82
C PRO A 791 10.77 -25.80 37.90
N TYR A 792 11.42 -26.70 37.16
CA TYR A 792 11.13 -28.14 37.16
C TYR A 792 12.08 -28.97 38.02
N ASP A 793 12.86 -28.35 38.92
CA ASP A 793 13.77 -29.08 39.82
C ASP A 793 13.03 -30.07 40.72
N ALA A 794 11.84 -29.70 41.21
CA ALA A 794 11.00 -30.57 42.03
C ALA A 794 10.60 -31.86 41.28
N GLU A 795 10.05 -31.70 40.08
CA GLU A 795 9.61 -32.80 39.22
C GLU A 795 10.79 -33.66 38.77
N ALA A 796 11.94 -33.06 38.46
CA ALA A 796 13.15 -33.78 38.12
C ALA A 796 13.66 -34.64 39.29
N ARG A 797 13.61 -34.15 40.53
CA ARG A 797 14.00 -34.93 41.71
C ARG A 797 13.00 -36.04 42.00
N GLN A 798 11.71 -35.77 41.89
CA GLN A 798 10.67 -36.80 42.01
C GLN A 798 10.89 -37.91 40.97
N LEU A 799 11.14 -37.53 39.70
CA LEU A 799 11.43 -38.48 38.63
C LEU A 799 12.69 -39.30 38.95
N LEU A 800 13.76 -38.68 39.46
CA LEU A 800 14.98 -39.39 39.88
C LEU A 800 14.70 -40.41 40.99
N ALA A 801 13.90 -40.05 41.98
CA ALA A 801 13.51 -40.94 43.07
C ALA A 801 12.67 -42.12 42.53
N LYS A 802 11.71 -41.86 41.64
CA LYS A 802 10.93 -42.88 40.93
C LYS A 802 11.83 -43.83 40.13
N ILE A 803 12.83 -43.32 39.43
CA ILE A 803 13.82 -44.13 38.71
C ILE A 803 14.60 -45.03 39.68
N TYR A 804 15.08 -44.50 40.82
CA TYR A 804 15.76 -45.33 41.82
C TYR A 804 14.85 -46.40 42.43
N ARG A 805 13.58 -46.08 42.71
CA ARG A 805 12.57 -47.04 43.18
C ARG A 805 12.34 -48.15 42.16
N ARG A 806 12.16 -47.81 40.88
CA ARG A 806 12.03 -48.79 39.78
C ARG A 806 13.27 -49.67 39.61
N LYS A 807 14.47 -49.12 39.84
CA LYS A 807 15.73 -49.89 39.90
C LYS A 807 15.88 -50.74 41.16
N LYS A 808 14.91 -50.72 42.09
CA LYS A 808 14.96 -51.36 43.42
C LYS A 808 16.12 -50.86 44.29
N SER A 809 16.60 -49.65 44.04
CA SER A 809 17.62 -48.97 44.84
C SER A 809 16.95 -48.13 45.91
N TYR A 810 16.23 -48.78 46.82
CA TYR A 810 15.39 -48.13 47.82
C TYR A 810 16.14 -47.12 48.71
N PRO A 811 17.38 -47.37 49.18
CA PRO A 811 18.11 -46.37 49.97
C PRO A 811 18.37 -45.06 49.22
N ASN A 812 18.65 -45.15 47.91
CA ASN A 812 18.86 -43.96 47.08
C ASN A 812 17.54 -43.25 46.78
N ALA A 813 16.45 -44.00 46.53
CA ALA A 813 15.12 -43.43 46.35
C ALA A 813 14.68 -42.65 47.61
N LEU A 814 14.81 -43.27 48.78
CA LEU A 814 14.50 -42.67 50.08
C LEU A 814 15.33 -41.41 50.34
N LEU A 815 16.64 -41.46 50.06
CA LEU A 815 17.51 -40.30 50.19
C LEU A 815 17.04 -39.13 49.31
N VAL A 816 16.70 -39.38 48.05
CA VAL A 816 16.24 -38.34 47.13
C VAL A 816 14.88 -37.78 47.56
N TYR A 817 13.93 -38.63 47.98
CA TYR A 817 12.64 -38.16 48.50
C TYR A 817 12.84 -37.25 49.72
N ASN A 818 13.61 -37.69 50.72
CA ASN A 818 13.86 -36.92 51.93
C ASN A 818 14.57 -35.58 51.66
N GLN A 819 15.57 -35.58 50.77
CA GLN A 819 16.23 -34.32 50.37
C GLN A 819 15.29 -33.37 49.63
N THR A 820 14.37 -33.92 48.84
CA THR A 820 13.39 -33.12 48.08
C THR A 820 12.34 -32.54 49.01
N LEU A 821 11.79 -33.35 49.93
CA LEU A 821 10.88 -32.90 50.97
C LEU A 821 11.54 -31.81 51.84
N GLN A 822 12.76 -32.03 52.33
CA GLN A 822 13.49 -31.01 53.11
C GLN A 822 13.64 -29.67 52.37
N LYS A 823 13.78 -29.71 51.03
CA LYS A 823 13.91 -28.51 50.21
C LYS A 823 12.58 -27.77 50.00
N TYR A 824 11.47 -28.49 49.84
CA TYR A 824 10.19 -27.90 49.40
C TYR A 824 9.14 -27.77 50.50
N ASP A 825 9.16 -28.64 51.52
CA ASP A 825 8.21 -28.63 52.65
C ASP A 825 8.30 -27.33 53.47
N GLN A 826 9.51 -26.78 53.60
CA GLN A 826 9.76 -25.51 54.31
C GLN A 826 9.70 -24.28 53.41
N ASN A 827 9.33 -24.44 52.13
CA ASN A 827 9.33 -23.33 51.19
C ASN A 827 8.11 -22.42 51.41
N LYS A 828 8.35 -21.11 51.50
CA LYS A 828 7.30 -20.11 51.71
C LYS A 828 6.44 -19.87 50.47
N ASP A 829 6.92 -20.27 49.29
CA ASP A 829 6.16 -20.17 48.04
C ASP A 829 5.17 -21.34 47.90
N PRO A 830 3.85 -21.08 47.94
CA PRO A 830 2.83 -22.12 47.84
C PRO A 830 2.91 -22.94 46.55
N LEU A 831 3.33 -22.31 45.43
CA LEU A 831 3.45 -22.99 44.14
C LEU A 831 4.60 -24.01 44.14
N SER A 832 5.73 -23.66 44.74
CA SER A 832 6.87 -24.57 44.89
C SER A 832 6.58 -25.72 45.88
N ALA A 833 5.73 -25.48 46.87
CA ALA A 833 5.33 -26.49 47.86
C ALA A 833 4.25 -27.47 47.34
N GLU A 834 3.62 -27.19 46.19
CA GLU A 834 2.54 -28.02 45.66
C GLU A 834 2.94 -29.49 45.47
N ILE A 835 4.20 -29.76 45.12
CA ILE A 835 4.71 -31.13 44.90
C ILE A 835 4.72 -32.00 46.16
N VAL A 836 4.75 -31.39 47.36
CA VAL A 836 4.99 -32.06 48.65
C VAL A 836 4.00 -33.19 48.94
N PRO A 837 2.67 -33.01 48.82
CA PRO A 837 1.70 -34.11 48.95
C PRO A 837 1.99 -35.33 48.07
N GLU A 838 2.42 -35.10 46.82
CA GLU A 838 2.70 -36.18 45.87
C GLU A 838 3.99 -36.91 46.23
N LEU A 839 5.00 -36.19 46.76
CA LEU A 839 6.23 -36.79 47.27
C LEU A 839 5.96 -37.68 48.49
N TYR A 840 5.12 -37.23 49.42
CA TYR A 840 4.71 -38.04 50.57
C TYR A 840 3.92 -39.29 50.15
N TYR A 841 3.05 -39.17 49.14
CA TYR A 841 2.36 -40.33 48.56
C TYR A 841 3.36 -41.33 47.97
N ASP A 842 4.29 -40.87 47.12
CA ASP A 842 5.32 -41.72 46.51
C ASP A 842 6.23 -42.38 47.56
N LEU A 843 6.50 -41.67 48.67
CA LEU A 843 7.28 -42.15 49.81
C LEU A 843 6.50 -43.20 50.61
N GLY A 844 5.19 -43.03 50.79
CA GLY A 844 4.30 -44.01 51.42
C GLY A 844 4.29 -45.33 50.65
N GLU A 845 4.17 -45.27 49.31
CA GLU A 845 4.28 -46.46 48.47
C GLU A 845 5.67 -47.13 48.56
N LEU A 846 6.74 -46.35 48.64
CA LEU A 846 8.10 -46.88 48.84
C LEU A 846 8.24 -47.61 50.19
N HIS A 847 7.69 -47.05 51.26
CA HIS A 847 7.70 -47.68 52.58
C HIS A 847 6.84 -48.95 52.60
N GLU A 848 5.70 -48.95 51.92
CA GLU A 848 4.88 -50.15 51.75
C GLU A 848 5.65 -51.26 51.02
N GLU A 849 6.31 -50.94 49.90
CA GLU A 849 7.12 -51.89 49.12
C GLU A 849 8.29 -52.49 49.91
N THR A 850 8.81 -51.73 50.89
CA THR A 850 9.91 -52.16 51.77
C THR A 850 9.42 -52.85 53.05
N GLY A 851 8.11 -52.90 53.28
CA GLY A 851 7.49 -53.55 54.45
C GLY A 851 7.44 -52.68 55.72
N ASN A 852 7.79 -51.40 55.61
CA ASN A 852 7.75 -50.44 56.72
C ASN A 852 6.34 -49.85 56.86
N PHE A 853 5.39 -50.65 57.33
CA PHE A 853 3.97 -50.26 57.32
C PHE A 853 3.65 -49.05 58.21
N VAL A 854 4.36 -48.83 59.32
CA VAL A 854 4.14 -47.64 60.17
C VAL A 854 4.55 -46.37 59.43
N ASP A 855 5.77 -46.34 58.91
CA ASP A 855 6.31 -45.22 58.12
C ASP A 855 5.45 -44.95 56.86
N ALA A 856 4.94 -46.01 56.22
CA ALA A 856 4.05 -45.90 55.07
C ALA A 856 2.73 -45.21 55.45
N GLY A 857 2.14 -45.60 56.58
CA GLY A 857 0.92 -44.97 57.10
C GLY A 857 1.11 -43.50 57.42
N GLU A 858 2.23 -43.16 58.07
CA GLU A 858 2.60 -41.78 58.38
C GLU A 858 2.80 -40.95 57.11
N ALA A 859 3.53 -41.47 56.12
CA ALA A 859 3.75 -40.76 54.86
C ALA A 859 2.45 -40.52 54.08
N PHE A 860 1.52 -41.48 54.02
CA PHE A 860 0.21 -41.24 53.41
C PHE A 860 -0.62 -40.21 54.20
N GLN A 861 -0.53 -40.21 55.53
CA GLN A 861 -1.18 -39.18 56.34
C GLN A 861 -0.59 -37.79 56.08
N GLU A 862 0.73 -37.68 55.91
CA GLU A 862 1.39 -36.42 55.55
C GLU A 862 1.05 -35.97 54.13
N ALA A 863 0.82 -36.89 53.20
CA ALA A 863 0.33 -36.56 51.85
C ALA A 863 -1.02 -35.83 51.91
N VAL A 864 -1.90 -36.21 52.85
CA VAL A 864 -3.17 -35.54 53.09
C VAL A 864 -2.97 -34.22 53.84
N SER A 865 -2.19 -34.22 54.93
CA SER A 865 -2.02 -33.06 55.80
C SER A 865 -1.40 -31.87 55.06
N SER A 866 -0.47 -32.14 54.13
CA SER A 866 0.23 -31.14 53.33
C SER A 866 -0.57 -30.64 52.13
N TYR A 867 -1.73 -31.24 51.85
CA TYR A 867 -2.59 -30.85 50.72
C TYR A 867 -3.50 -29.69 51.10
N ASN A 868 -3.16 -28.50 50.62
CA ASN A 868 -3.80 -27.23 51.01
C ASN A 868 -5.10 -26.89 50.23
N HIS A 869 -5.79 -27.87 49.65
CA HIS A 869 -7.05 -27.67 48.92
C HIS A 869 -8.17 -28.55 49.49
N PRO A 870 -9.45 -28.27 49.16
CA PRO A 870 -10.56 -29.09 49.65
C PRO A 870 -10.40 -30.57 49.31
N LEU A 871 -10.70 -31.45 50.26
CA LEU A 871 -10.53 -32.90 50.13
C LEU A 871 -11.75 -33.59 49.47
N ASP A 872 -12.89 -32.90 49.44
CA ASP A 872 -14.19 -33.38 48.96
C ASP A 872 -14.60 -32.76 47.61
N HIS A 873 -13.69 -32.07 46.93
CA HIS A 873 -13.97 -31.43 45.65
C HIS A 873 -13.81 -32.43 44.48
N PRO A 874 -14.61 -32.32 43.39
CA PRO A 874 -14.45 -33.18 42.21
C PRO A 874 -13.05 -33.15 41.55
N ASP A 875 -12.29 -32.06 41.78
CA ASP A 875 -10.93 -31.88 41.25
C ASP A 875 -9.82 -32.34 42.21
N THR A 876 -10.17 -32.90 43.37
CA THR A 876 -9.20 -33.45 44.33
C THR A 876 -8.45 -34.60 43.65
N PRO A 877 -7.10 -34.58 43.60
CA PRO A 877 -6.33 -35.63 42.95
C PRO A 877 -6.61 -37.00 43.57
N GLU A 878 -6.71 -38.01 42.73
CA GLU A 878 -7.02 -39.38 43.17
C GLU A 878 -6.01 -39.90 44.21
N TYR A 879 -4.72 -39.57 44.08
CA TYR A 879 -3.71 -39.99 45.04
C TYR A 879 -3.96 -39.44 46.46
N ILE A 880 -4.58 -38.26 46.61
CA ILE A 880 -4.95 -37.69 47.92
C ILE A 880 -6.11 -38.47 48.55
N ILE A 881 -7.13 -38.77 47.75
CA ILE A 881 -8.26 -39.60 48.18
C ILE A 881 -7.74 -40.98 48.60
N ASN A 882 -6.83 -41.54 47.79
CA ASN A 882 -6.22 -42.84 48.01
C ASN A 882 -5.38 -42.84 49.29
N SER A 883 -4.60 -41.78 49.56
CA SER A 883 -3.80 -41.64 50.78
C SER A 883 -4.61 -41.83 52.07
N HIS A 884 -5.84 -41.31 52.14
CA HIS A 884 -6.68 -41.48 53.34
C HIS A 884 -6.96 -42.97 53.65
N PHE A 885 -7.31 -43.74 52.62
CA PHE A 885 -7.60 -45.17 52.77
C PHE A 885 -6.32 -45.98 52.97
N LEU A 886 -5.27 -45.66 52.20
CA LEU A 886 -3.99 -46.36 52.28
C LEU A 886 -3.31 -46.16 53.64
N ALA A 887 -3.38 -44.96 54.24
CA ALA A 887 -2.87 -44.74 55.59
C ALA A 887 -3.50 -45.70 56.60
N ALA A 888 -4.84 -45.84 56.56
CA ALA A 888 -5.57 -46.75 57.44
C ALA A 888 -5.23 -48.23 57.16
N ASP A 889 -5.11 -48.62 55.89
CA ASP A 889 -4.68 -49.96 55.48
C ASP A 889 -3.26 -50.27 55.99
N MET A 890 -2.34 -49.31 55.92
CA MET A 890 -0.97 -49.47 56.41
C MET A 890 -0.92 -49.66 57.92
N TYR A 891 -1.67 -48.86 58.70
CA TYR A 891 -1.75 -49.05 60.15
C TYR A 891 -2.39 -50.39 60.54
N ASN A 892 -3.38 -50.85 59.78
CA ASN A 892 -4.00 -52.17 59.98
C ASN A 892 -3.00 -53.30 59.69
N LYS A 893 -2.21 -53.21 58.60
CA LYS A 893 -1.11 -54.15 58.31
C LYS A 893 -0.04 -54.15 59.40
N ALA A 894 0.22 -52.98 60.00
CA ALA A 894 1.13 -52.83 61.15
C ALA A 894 0.56 -53.35 62.49
N GLN A 895 -0.69 -53.85 62.50
CA GLN A 895 -1.43 -54.27 63.71
C GLN A 895 -1.61 -53.13 64.74
N ASN A 896 -1.61 -51.88 64.28
CA ASN A 896 -1.95 -50.73 65.12
C ASN A 896 -3.44 -50.43 65.00
N ASP A 897 -4.25 -51.34 65.55
CA ASP A 897 -5.70 -51.35 65.39
C ASP A 897 -6.36 -50.03 65.84
N THR A 898 -5.83 -49.38 66.89
CA THR A 898 -6.36 -48.11 67.41
C THR A 898 -6.27 -46.98 66.38
N ILE A 899 -5.09 -46.79 65.77
CA ILE A 899 -4.90 -45.74 64.75
C ILE A 899 -5.63 -46.13 63.46
N ALA A 900 -5.57 -47.41 63.07
CA ALA A 900 -6.26 -47.90 61.88
C ALA A 900 -7.77 -47.62 61.92
N LEU A 901 -8.44 -47.90 63.06
CA LEU A 901 -9.87 -47.63 63.24
C LEU A 901 -10.20 -46.13 63.09
N LEU A 902 -9.41 -45.26 63.74
CA LEU A 902 -9.60 -43.81 63.64
C LEU A 902 -9.42 -43.32 62.20
N SER A 903 -8.37 -43.77 61.51
CA SER A 903 -8.09 -43.39 60.13
C SER A 903 -9.17 -43.87 59.16
N TYR A 904 -9.68 -45.10 59.30
CA TYR A 904 -10.80 -45.57 58.48
C TYR A 904 -12.07 -44.76 58.73
N GLN A 905 -12.39 -44.46 59.99
CA GLN A 905 -13.56 -43.63 60.33
C GLN A 905 -13.46 -42.24 59.72
N GLN A 906 -12.27 -41.62 59.78
CA GLN A 906 -12.02 -40.33 59.15
C GLN A 906 -12.20 -40.39 57.64
N ALA A 907 -11.61 -41.39 56.96
CA ALA A 907 -11.76 -41.56 55.52
C ALA A 907 -13.24 -41.76 55.12
N ILE A 908 -13.98 -42.60 55.84
CA ILE A 908 -15.41 -42.82 55.60
C ILE A 908 -16.19 -41.51 55.81
N SER A 909 -15.91 -40.75 56.87
CA SER A 909 -16.64 -39.50 57.15
C SER A 909 -16.52 -38.45 56.04
N LEU A 910 -15.41 -38.46 55.30
CA LEU A 910 -15.15 -37.53 54.20
C LEU A 910 -15.79 -37.99 52.88
N TYR A 911 -15.84 -39.31 52.64
CA TYR A 911 -16.14 -39.85 51.31
C TYR A 911 -17.43 -40.70 51.24
N ALA A 912 -18.15 -40.90 52.35
CA ALA A 912 -19.34 -41.76 52.40
C ALA A 912 -20.47 -41.34 51.44
N ASP A 913 -20.58 -40.04 51.15
CA ASP A 913 -21.64 -39.47 50.30
C ASP A 913 -21.16 -39.20 48.86
N SER A 914 -20.01 -39.74 48.45
CA SER A 914 -19.48 -39.54 47.10
C SER A 914 -20.37 -40.16 46.02
N GLU A 915 -20.60 -39.46 44.92
CA GLU A 915 -21.27 -40.03 43.74
C GLU A 915 -20.33 -40.90 42.89
N ASN A 916 -19.02 -40.87 43.16
CA ASN A 916 -18.03 -41.64 42.41
C ASN A 916 -18.03 -43.11 42.88
N LYS A 917 -18.32 -44.01 41.94
CA LYS A 917 -18.40 -45.45 42.19
C LYS A 917 -17.10 -46.05 42.75
N GLU A 918 -15.93 -45.62 42.27
CA GLU A 918 -14.64 -46.14 42.74
C GLU A 918 -14.34 -45.71 44.18
N ILE A 919 -14.70 -44.47 44.53
CA ILE A 919 -14.57 -43.96 45.91
C ILE A 919 -15.51 -44.74 46.83
N ASN A 920 -16.75 -44.96 46.41
CA ASN A 920 -17.70 -45.77 47.18
C ASN A 920 -17.22 -47.20 47.42
N GLU A 921 -16.58 -47.83 46.42
CA GLU A 921 -15.97 -49.15 46.59
C GLU A 921 -14.89 -49.14 47.69
N ARG A 922 -14.08 -48.08 47.78
CA ARG A 922 -13.08 -47.91 48.86
C ARG A 922 -13.73 -47.68 50.23
N VAL A 923 -14.83 -46.93 50.30
CA VAL A 923 -15.61 -46.74 51.53
C VAL A 923 -16.15 -48.07 52.06
N PHE A 924 -16.70 -48.91 51.19
CA PHE A 924 -17.18 -50.24 51.60
C PHE A 924 -16.04 -51.16 52.01
N TRP A 925 -14.89 -51.09 51.32
CA TRP A 925 -13.68 -51.80 51.74
C TRP A 925 -13.21 -51.37 53.13
N ALA A 926 -13.17 -50.07 53.41
CA ALA A 926 -12.82 -49.53 54.73
C ALA A 926 -13.76 -50.04 55.83
N ARG A 927 -15.07 -50.05 55.59
CA ARG A 927 -16.06 -50.62 56.53
C ARG A 927 -15.81 -52.10 56.79
N TYR A 928 -15.48 -52.87 55.76
CA TYR A 928 -15.11 -54.28 55.92
C TYR A 928 -13.85 -54.45 56.79
N GLN A 929 -12.85 -53.60 56.60
CA GLN A 929 -11.62 -53.62 57.42
C GLN A 929 -11.90 -53.28 58.89
N ILE A 930 -12.76 -52.29 59.17
CA ILE A 930 -13.22 -51.99 60.54
C ILE A 930 -13.87 -53.23 61.18
N GLY A 931 -14.78 -53.92 60.48
CA GLY A 931 -15.40 -55.14 60.99
C GLY A 931 -14.38 -56.25 61.27
N SER A 932 -13.35 -56.37 60.42
CA SER A 932 -12.26 -57.33 60.58
C SER A 932 -11.37 -57.03 61.78
N ILE A 933 -11.12 -55.75 62.08
CA ILE A 933 -10.39 -55.32 63.28
C ILE A 933 -11.19 -55.67 64.54
N TYR A 934 -12.49 -55.37 64.59
CA TYR A 934 -13.32 -55.74 65.75
C TYR A 934 -13.39 -57.25 65.98
N ALA A 935 -13.44 -58.05 64.91
CA ALA A 935 -13.38 -59.50 65.00
C ALA A 935 -12.05 -59.99 65.59
N ARG A 936 -10.92 -59.36 65.21
CA ARG A 936 -9.58 -59.66 65.75
C ARG A 936 -9.47 -59.31 67.24
N GLN A 937 -10.15 -58.25 67.67
CA GLN A 937 -10.25 -57.82 69.08
C GLN A 937 -11.26 -58.64 69.90
N GLU A 938 -11.84 -59.71 69.33
CA GLU A 938 -12.88 -60.54 69.92
C GLU A 938 -14.19 -59.77 70.27
N ASN A 939 -14.36 -58.55 69.76
CA ASN A 939 -15.59 -57.79 69.87
C ASN A 939 -16.60 -58.23 68.80
N ASN A 940 -17.08 -59.46 68.96
CA ASN A 940 -17.89 -60.15 67.96
C ASN A 940 -19.25 -59.45 67.71
N GLU A 941 -19.82 -58.76 68.70
CA GLU A 941 -21.08 -58.03 68.53
C GLU A 941 -20.95 -56.90 67.51
N GLN A 942 -19.93 -56.04 67.64
CA GLN A 942 -19.71 -54.94 66.72
C GLN A 942 -19.28 -55.44 65.33
N ALA A 943 -18.43 -56.47 65.28
CA ALA A 943 -18.03 -57.09 64.02
C ALA A 943 -19.23 -57.64 63.24
N LEU A 944 -20.12 -58.38 63.89
CA LEU A 944 -21.32 -58.93 63.26
C LEU A 944 -22.26 -57.84 62.77
N LYS A 945 -22.43 -56.75 63.53
CA LYS A 945 -23.26 -55.61 63.11
C LYS A 945 -22.75 -55.02 61.79
N ILE A 946 -21.45 -54.72 61.71
CA ILE A 946 -20.84 -54.13 60.52
C ILE A 946 -20.90 -55.09 59.32
N PHE A 947 -20.57 -56.36 59.51
CA PHE A 947 -20.63 -57.33 58.40
C PHE A 947 -22.07 -57.53 57.91
N LYS A 948 -23.05 -57.52 58.80
CA LYS A 948 -24.46 -57.60 58.42
C LYS A 948 -24.89 -56.39 57.59
N GLU A 949 -24.54 -55.18 58.01
CA GLU A 949 -24.83 -53.95 57.26
C GLU A 949 -24.24 -53.99 55.84
N LEU A 950 -23.03 -54.54 55.67
CA LEU A 950 -22.41 -54.73 54.35
C LEU A 950 -23.11 -55.81 53.51
N VAL A 951 -23.48 -56.94 54.11
CA VAL A 951 -24.16 -58.04 53.41
C VAL A 951 -25.56 -57.62 52.94
N ASP A 952 -26.30 -56.91 53.78
CA ASP A 952 -27.67 -56.47 53.51
C ASP A 952 -27.72 -55.25 52.56
N HIS A 953 -26.57 -54.62 52.27
CA HIS A 953 -26.49 -53.49 51.37
C HIS A 953 -26.90 -53.89 49.94
N LYS A 954 -27.66 -53.01 49.26
CA LYS A 954 -28.19 -53.28 47.91
C LYS A 954 -27.09 -53.30 46.85
N ASP A 955 -26.08 -52.47 47.01
CA ASP A 955 -24.93 -52.41 46.11
C ASP A 955 -23.88 -53.50 46.43
N GLY A 956 -22.95 -53.73 45.50
CA GLY A 956 -21.81 -54.61 45.73
C GLY A 956 -22.01 -56.08 45.37
N GLU A 957 -23.03 -56.43 44.59
CA GLU A 957 -23.15 -57.78 44.05
C GLU A 957 -21.92 -58.17 43.23
N GLY A 958 -21.30 -59.29 43.57
CA GLY A 958 -20.05 -59.76 42.97
C GLY A 958 -18.77 -59.17 43.55
N GLN A 959 -18.84 -58.10 44.34
CA GLN A 959 -17.67 -57.40 44.90
C GLN A 959 -17.00 -58.19 46.03
N LEU A 960 -15.69 -57.98 46.19
CA LEU A 960 -14.86 -58.74 47.13
C LEU A 960 -15.26 -58.48 48.60
N TRP A 961 -15.43 -57.22 48.99
CA TRP A 961 -15.78 -56.85 50.38
C TRP A 961 -17.07 -57.51 50.86
N LYS A 962 -18.09 -57.63 49.99
CA LYS A 962 -19.40 -58.22 50.34
C LYS A 962 -19.31 -59.73 50.54
N LYS A 963 -18.55 -60.41 49.68
CA LYS A 963 -18.28 -61.85 49.79
C LYS A 963 -17.53 -62.18 51.09
N LEU A 964 -16.48 -61.43 51.38
CA LEU A 964 -15.69 -61.60 52.61
C LEU A 964 -16.51 -61.26 53.86
N ALA A 965 -17.32 -60.21 53.83
CA ALA A 965 -18.23 -59.87 54.93
C ALA A 965 -19.24 -61.01 55.19
N ALA A 966 -19.81 -61.60 54.15
CA ALA A 966 -20.75 -62.72 54.28
C ALA A 966 -20.08 -63.97 54.89
N GLU A 967 -18.84 -64.26 54.50
CA GLU A 967 -18.07 -65.37 55.05
C GLU A 967 -17.73 -65.16 56.54
N ASN A 968 -17.19 -63.98 56.88
CA ASN A 968 -16.87 -63.63 58.26
C ASN A 968 -18.12 -63.58 59.15
N PHE A 969 -19.23 -63.04 58.66
CA PHE A 969 -20.51 -63.03 59.37
C PHE A 969 -20.97 -64.45 59.71
N ARG A 970 -20.92 -65.38 58.74
CA ARG A 970 -21.28 -66.80 58.97
C ARG A 970 -20.33 -67.48 59.94
N SER A 971 -19.03 -67.23 59.82
CA SER A 971 -18.00 -67.83 60.68
C SER A 971 -18.18 -67.44 62.14
N ILE A 972 -18.29 -66.14 62.42
CA ILE A 972 -18.48 -65.61 63.78
C ILE A 972 -19.83 -66.04 64.36
N SER A 973 -20.91 -66.00 63.56
CA SER A 973 -22.23 -66.46 64.02
C SER A 973 -22.25 -67.93 64.42
N ARG A 974 -21.56 -68.79 63.66
CA ARG A 974 -21.43 -70.22 64.00
C ARG A 974 -20.61 -70.44 65.26
N LYS A 975 -19.53 -69.67 65.44
CA LYS A 975 -18.71 -69.73 66.66
C LYS A 975 -19.54 -69.37 67.88
N LEU A 976 -20.27 -68.25 67.85
CA LEU A 976 -21.12 -67.83 68.97
C LEU A 976 -22.26 -68.82 69.27
N ALA A 977 -22.95 -69.34 68.25
CA ALA A 977 -23.99 -70.35 68.45
C ALA A 977 -23.44 -71.67 69.04
N TYR A 978 -22.19 -72.02 68.70
CA TYR A 978 -21.51 -73.17 69.29
C TYR A 978 -21.06 -72.90 70.74
N ASP A 979 -20.55 -71.71 71.03
CA ASP A 979 -20.17 -71.29 72.38
C ASP A 979 -21.41 -71.19 73.29
N GLU A 980 -22.55 -70.73 72.76
CA GLU A 980 -23.85 -70.72 73.47
C GLU A 980 -24.34 -72.14 73.75
N TYR A 981 -24.29 -73.04 72.77
CA TYR A 981 -24.58 -74.48 72.95
C TYR A 981 -23.67 -75.18 73.97
N LEU A 982 -22.42 -74.74 74.13
CA LEU A 982 -21.50 -75.28 75.16
C LEU A 982 -21.76 -74.72 76.57
N ASN A 983 -22.41 -73.56 76.65
CA ASN A 983 -22.72 -72.88 77.92
C ASN A 983 -24.13 -73.25 78.44
N GLU A 984 -25.02 -73.76 77.58
CA GLU A 984 -26.27 -74.47 77.92
C GLU A 984 -25.99 -75.91 78.38
#